data_AF-A0A8T5TYS3-F1
#
_entry.id   AF-A0A8T5TYS3-F1
#
_cell.length_a   1.000
_cell.length_b   1.000
_cell.length_c   1.000
_cell.angle_alpha   90.00
_cell.angle_beta   90.00
_cell.angle_gamma   90.00
#
_symmetry.space_group_name_H-M   'P 1'
#
loop_
_entity.id
_entity.type
_entity.pdbx_description
1 polymer ?
#
loop_
_entity_poly.entity_id
_entity_poly.type
_entity_poly.pdbx_seq_one_letter_code
_entity_poly.pdbx_strand_id
1 'polypeptide(L)'
;MEEEKPSFRYIKFFEEVRSNDVGIVGGKNSSLGELLSFGIPVPLGFAVTADAYDYILETNYFRIKNEEITLKNYIKRDIDRIAEELKKEDIKSIQKVDKFCADIRYVIEQAKIPDSLADEIIEAYHILVDRIGGESTFAIRSSATAEDLPDASFAGQQDTHLNISGEKQILEYILKDMASIFTTRATMYRERAGFDHFTVKLSVGVQEIAGGLKGVKSSGVMFTEDPDSGNPNVVVIRGTWGLGELIVQGVEAGDEFIVFKHGPKLKVISRILVKKEQMMIFDTEKGGTITLPVEQERQKQFCLSEDEIRVLAEYAIRIRLHYDRRMDIEWALGYDGKIYIVQARPETVHSQKGDTEEIFYLLEDPLILTNKGLLLENKGTAIGRRIGYGKIKVIESINDAHLLEDGDILVTKETNPDWTSYMQNLGGVITERGGPTCHAAIVSRELNIASIVGADNIIGIIKEKQRDGLGNVTIDCSEGKPRIWLKDVEYDFDSIEFAQLPSTKTQVLVNLGIPKGALSSGKYPDGTGLARLEFIINDEIRIHPNALIEFDSLVMRYGVLLEHRKKIENIKKSDLYHKDPFNKEILKLKETLDKIREITFGYEDKEEFYIEKLAEGIATIAAGVWKELPNGEIAECVVRLSDFKTNEYANLIGGWIYEGEENNPMLGFRGCSRYVHEDFQEAFILELKAIKKAREWGLINIIPMLPFCRSPKEAKKIIEIMENEGLVRGQDGLKVYVMAEIPSNIICADIFCDYFDGFSIGSNDLTQLTYGVGRDNEKMIPLMNNYDYNTNSESIRRSVSHLIKTAHERNRKVGICGQAPSDDPEFLRFLVREGIDSISLNFDTFAQGRINTWRTEIIETKLPEENRANTYLFLDKCDNLIENIRIPRGKLRNMVRKQRKKVEPRLIEITDKFNYVFSEISDISYNFVKDLNQAGSVAFREIYDRYYDQLTTFEEEIPKLTKKIREFGIF
;
A
#
# COMPACT_ATOMS: atom_id res chain seq x y z
N MET A 1 40.32 -38.36 13.16
CA MET A 1 40.56 -37.61 14.40
C MET A 1 39.46 -36.58 14.46
N GLU A 2 38.41 -36.86 15.21
CA GLU A 2 37.46 -35.82 15.63
C GLU A 2 38.22 -34.95 16.63
N GLU A 3 38.55 -33.72 16.26
CA GLU A 3 39.08 -32.74 17.22
C GLU A 3 38.01 -32.51 18.29
N GLU A 4 38.38 -32.64 19.57
CA GLU A 4 37.54 -32.29 20.71
C GLU A 4 37.11 -30.83 20.55
N LYS A 5 35.84 -30.60 20.21
CA LYS A 5 35.29 -29.24 20.17
C LYS A 5 35.42 -28.61 21.56
N PRO A 6 36.01 -27.41 21.70
CA PRO A 6 36.03 -26.71 22.98
C PRO A 6 34.59 -26.52 23.49
N SER A 7 34.34 -26.94 24.73
CA SER A 7 33.02 -26.88 25.36
C SER A 7 32.82 -25.52 26.01
N PHE A 8 32.30 -24.56 25.25
CA PHE A 8 31.92 -23.24 25.78
C PHE A 8 30.68 -23.31 26.68
N ARG A 9 30.71 -22.58 27.80
CA ARG A 9 29.58 -22.50 28.73
C ARG A 9 28.67 -21.32 28.41
N TYR A 10 29.25 -20.19 28.01
CA TYR A 10 28.54 -18.93 27.79
C TYR A 10 28.52 -18.47 26.32
N ILE A 11 29.14 -19.24 25.43
CA ILE A 11 29.22 -18.93 24.00
C ILE A 11 28.53 -20.02 23.18
N LYS A 12 27.80 -19.59 22.14
CA LYS A 12 27.21 -20.46 21.12
C LYS A 12 27.52 -19.91 19.73
N PHE A 13 28.16 -20.71 18.88
CA PHE A 13 28.33 -20.33 17.48
C PHE A 13 26.98 -20.38 16.74
N PHE A 14 26.76 -19.50 15.77
CA PHE A 14 25.47 -19.44 15.07
C PHE A 14 25.08 -20.77 14.41
N GLU A 15 26.04 -21.57 13.95
CA GLU A 15 25.74 -22.89 13.36
C GLU A 15 25.13 -23.89 14.37
N GLU A 16 25.31 -23.65 15.66
CA GLU A 16 24.83 -24.48 16.78
C GLU A 16 23.48 -24.01 17.33
N VAL A 17 23.00 -22.85 16.89
CA VAL A 17 21.79 -22.19 17.39
C VAL A 17 20.59 -22.50 16.48
N ARG A 18 19.41 -22.72 17.07
CA ARG A 18 18.14 -22.92 16.35
C ARG A 18 17.03 -22.01 16.89
N SER A 19 15.91 -21.96 16.18
CA SER A 19 14.73 -21.16 16.54
C SER A 19 14.21 -21.38 17.97
N ASN A 20 14.47 -22.55 18.57
CA ASN A 20 14.04 -22.88 19.94
C ASN A 20 14.96 -22.32 21.03
N ASP A 21 16.14 -21.79 20.66
CA ASP A 21 17.14 -21.27 21.60
C ASP A 21 16.94 -19.79 21.96
N VAL A 22 15.78 -19.21 21.65
CA VAL A 22 15.46 -17.79 21.92
C VAL A 22 15.66 -17.43 23.40
N GLY A 23 15.35 -18.33 24.33
CA GLY A 23 15.58 -18.11 25.76
C GLY A 23 17.06 -18.05 26.16
N ILE A 24 17.97 -18.55 25.31
CA ILE A 24 19.42 -18.65 25.56
C ILE A 24 20.17 -17.54 24.83
N VAL A 25 19.84 -17.27 23.56
CA VAL A 25 20.60 -16.34 22.70
C VAL A 25 19.76 -15.15 22.18
N GLY A 26 18.52 -15.02 22.62
CA GLY A 26 17.61 -13.99 22.14
C GLY A 26 17.09 -14.24 20.73
N GLY A 27 16.14 -13.40 20.31
CA GLY A 27 15.40 -13.53 19.05
C GLY A 27 16.26 -13.46 17.79
N LYS A 28 17.10 -12.42 17.68
CA LYS A 28 17.92 -12.17 16.50
C LYS A 28 18.95 -13.27 16.25
N ASN A 29 19.74 -13.61 17.28
CA ASN A 29 20.77 -14.64 17.13
C ASN A 29 20.16 -16.02 16.84
N SER A 30 19.02 -16.32 17.46
CA SER A 30 18.22 -17.52 17.19
C SER A 30 17.80 -17.61 15.71
N SER A 31 17.27 -16.51 15.18
CA SER A 31 16.89 -16.39 13.78
C SER A 31 18.08 -16.56 12.83
N LEU A 32 19.23 -15.94 13.12
CA LEU A 32 20.44 -16.06 12.30
C LEU A 32 20.97 -17.51 12.22
N GLY A 33 20.98 -18.22 13.35
CA GLY A 33 21.36 -19.64 13.38
C GLY A 33 20.38 -20.53 12.63
N GLU A 34 19.08 -20.23 12.73
CA GLU A 34 18.03 -20.93 12.00
C GLU A 34 18.18 -20.77 10.47
N LEU A 35 18.43 -19.55 9.99
CA LEU A 35 18.70 -19.26 8.57
C LEU A 35 19.86 -20.07 8.00
N LEU A 36 20.97 -20.15 8.75
CA LEU A 36 22.14 -20.95 8.35
C LEU A 36 21.80 -22.44 8.22
N SER A 37 20.93 -22.95 9.08
CA SER A 37 20.60 -24.39 9.14
C SER A 37 19.96 -24.94 7.86
N PHE A 38 19.25 -24.09 7.09
CA PHE A 38 18.64 -24.45 5.81
C PHE A 38 19.29 -23.77 4.60
N GLY A 39 20.52 -23.27 4.76
CA GLY A 39 21.38 -22.85 3.65
C GLY A 39 21.04 -21.46 3.09
N ILE A 40 20.63 -20.52 3.94
CA ILE A 40 20.64 -19.09 3.63
C ILE A 40 22.00 -18.51 4.10
N PRO A 41 22.72 -17.75 3.26
CA PRO A 41 23.99 -17.17 3.67
C PRO A 41 23.79 -16.11 4.74
N VAL A 42 24.41 -16.31 5.90
CA VAL A 42 24.50 -15.36 7.00
C VAL A 42 25.98 -15.18 7.33
N PRO A 43 26.45 -13.97 7.68
CA PRO A 43 27.83 -13.79 8.09
C PRO A 43 28.14 -14.61 9.35
N LEU A 44 29.35 -15.17 9.41
CA LEU A 44 29.77 -16.03 10.51
C LEU A 44 29.78 -15.26 11.84
N GLY A 45 29.51 -15.94 12.94
CA GLY A 45 29.50 -15.29 14.24
C GLY A 45 29.16 -16.22 15.40
N PHE A 46 29.15 -15.66 16.59
CA PHE A 46 28.75 -16.33 17.82
C PHE A 46 27.91 -15.42 18.72
N ALA A 47 27.08 -16.03 19.55
CA ALA A 47 26.27 -15.37 20.56
C ALA A 47 26.88 -15.57 21.95
N VAL A 48 27.02 -14.47 22.69
CA VAL A 48 27.20 -14.43 24.13
C VAL A 48 25.83 -14.62 24.78
N THR A 49 25.64 -15.70 25.53
CA THR A 49 24.31 -16.12 26.00
C THR A 49 23.72 -15.19 27.05
N ALA A 50 22.40 -15.26 27.22
CA ALA A 50 21.66 -14.56 28.26
C ALA A 50 22.12 -14.90 29.69
N ASP A 51 22.68 -16.10 29.90
CA ASP A 51 23.26 -16.50 31.18
C ASP A 51 24.59 -15.78 31.47
N ALA A 52 25.32 -15.37 30.42
CA ALA A 52 26.52 -14.55 30.57
C ALA A 52 26.18 -13.15 31.09
N TYR A 53 25.05 -12.59 30.64
CA TYR A 53 24.52 -11.32 31.13
C TYR A 53 24.18 -11.39 32.62
N ASP A 54 23.46 -12.44 33.07
CA ASP A 54 23.22 -12.66 34.51
C ASP A 54 24.53 -12.81 35.29
N TYR A 55 25.50 -13.55 34.73
CA TYR A 55 26.78 -13.76 35.38
C TYR A 55 27.52 -12.43 35.63
N ILE A 56 27.50 -11.50 34.68
CA ILE A 56 28.07 -10.15 34.85
C ILE A 56 27.34 -9.37 35.94
N LEU A 57 25.99 -9.41 35.95
CA LEU A 57 25.18 -8.69 36.94
C LEU A 57 25.34 -9.22 38.37
N GLU A 58 25.66 -10.50 38.54
CA GLU A 58 25.76 -11.17 39.84
C GLU A 58 27.18 -11.14 40.44
N THR A 59 28.22 -11.00 39.60
CA THR A 59 29.62 -11.02 40.03
C THR A 59 30.25 -9.65 40.23
N ASN A 60 29.58 -8.57 39.79
CA ASN A 60 30.02 -7.20 40.03
C ASN A 60 29.39 -6.64 41.31
N TYR A 61 30.21 -6.08 42.21
CA TYR A 61 29.78 -5.59 43.52
C TYR A 61 30.06 -4.10 43.70
N PHE A 62 29.12 -3.40 44.35
CA PHE A 62 29.20 -1.99 44.71
C PHE A 62 29.07 -1.82 46.22
N ARG A 63 29.87 -0.91 46.79
CA ARG A 63 29.84 -0.61 48.22
C ARG A 63 29.01 0.65 48.47
N ILE A 64 27.83 0.49 49.08
CA ILE A 64 26.93 1.60 49.44
C ILE A 64 26.67 1.55 50.94
N LYS A 65 26.96 2.65 51.65
CA LYS A 65 26.69 2.79 53.11
C LYS A 65 27.24 1.60 53.95
N ASN A 66 28.42 1.09 53.61
CA ASN A 66 29.09 -0.07 54.23
C ASN A 66 28.47 -1.46 53.96
N GLU A 67 27.47 -1.57 53.08
CA GLU A 67 26.95 -2.84 52.59
C GLU A 67 27.43 -3.11 51.17
N GLU A 68 27.73 -4.37 50.86
CA GLU A 68 28.14 -4.83 49.54
C GLU A 68 26.91 -5.37 48.82
N ILE A 69 26.54 -4.73 47.71
CA ILE A 69 25.39 -5.12 46.89
C ILE A 69 25.87 -5.49 45.49
N THR A 70 25.23 -6.48 44.87
CA THR A 70 25.47 -6.83 43.47
C THR A 70 24.97 -5.74 42.53
N LEU A 71 25.53 -5.68 41.32
CA LEU A 71 25.06 -4.80 40.25
C LEU A 71 23.56 -5.02 39.98
N LYS A 72 23.10 -6.27 39.98
CA LYS A 72 21.66 -6.63 39.89
C LYS A 72 20.80 -5.90 40.92
N ASN A 73 21.21 -5.90 42.19
CA ASN A 73 20.48 -5.24 43.27
C ASN A 73 20.58 -3.71 43.20
N TYR A 74 21.69 -3.18 42.69
CA TYR A 74 21.82 -1.75 42.42
C TYR A 74 20.80 -1.28 41.38
N ILE A 75 20.73 -1.98 40.23
CA ILE A 75 19.81 -1.66 39.13
C ILE A 75 18.35 -1.79 39.59
N LYS A 76 18.02 -2.84 40.36
CA LYS A 76 16.67 -3.06 40.87
C LYS A 76 16.12 -1.85 41.64
N ARG A 77 16.94 -1.23 42.48
CA ARG A 77 16.56 -0.03 43.25
C ARG A 77 16.20 1.15 42.34
N ASP A 78 16.90 1.31 41.23
CA ASP A 78 16.64 2.43 40.30
C ASP A 78 15.46 2.11 39.35
N ILE A 79 15.20 0.84 39.04
CA ILE A 79 13.94 0.40 38.38
C ILE A 79 12.72 0.73 39.25
N ASP A 80 12.74 0.40 40.55
CA ASP A 80 11.62 0.70 41.47
C ASP A 80 11.29 2.21 41.47
N ARG A 81 12.32 3.07 41.37
CA ARG A 81 12.15 4.53 41.24
C ARG A 81 11.57 4.95 39.88
N ILE A 82 11.98 4.28 38.81
CA ILE A 82 11.42 4.49 37.47
C ILE A 82 9.94 4.16 37.46
N ALA A 83 9.54 3.03 38.03
CA ALA A 83 8.13 2.63 38.15
C ALA A 83 7.30 3.63 38.98
N GLU A 84 7.84 4.17 40.07
CA GLU A 84 7.19 5.22 40.85
C GLU A 84 7.03 6.55 40.10
N GLU A 85 8.02 6.95 39.30
CA GLU A 85 7.94 8.18 38.50
C GLU A 85 6.98 8.01 37.31
N LEU A 86 6.98 6.85 36.63
CA LEU A 86 6.07 6.59 35.50
C LEU A 86 4.59 6.61 35.88
N LYS A 87 4.24 6.25 37.14
CA LYS A 87 2.88 6.36 37.68
C LYS A 87 2.35 7.80 37.77
N LYS A 88 3.23 8.82 37.69
CA LYS A 88 2.83 10.23 37.82
C LYS A 88 2.31 10.82 36.50
N GLU A 89 2.49 10.11 35.37
CA GLU A 89 1.97 10.43 34.03
C GLU A 89 2.21 11.89 33.53
N ASP A 90 3.24 12.57 34.04
CA ASP A 90 3.61 13.93 33.64
C ASP A 90 4.93 13.95 32.84
N ILE A 91 5.13 14.93 31.96
CA ILE A 91 6.34 15.00 31.11
C ILE A 91 7.62 15.22 31.94
N LYS A 92 7.53 15.78 33.16
CA LYS A 92 8.67 15.92 34.09
C LYS A 92 9.15 14.58 34.65
N SER A 93 8.27 13.58 34.76
CA SER A 93 8.67 12.21 35.12
C SER A 93 9.57 11.58 34.06
N ILE A 94 9.31 11.83 32.77
CA ILE A 94 10.09 11.27 31.64
C ILE A 94 11.56 11.72 31.71
N GLN A 95 11.83 12.98 32.05
CA GLN A 95 13.20 13.49 32.19
C GLN A 95 13.98 12.81 33.33
N LYS A 96 13.31 12.47 34.43
CA LYS A 96 13.95 11.74 35.54
C LYS A 96 14.19 10.28 35.17
N VAL A 97 13.24 9.66 34.48
CA VAL A 97 13.37 8.28 33.97
C VAL A 97 14.56 8.20 33.01
N ASP A 98 14.71 9.15 32.10
CA ASP A 98 15.85 9.22 31.18
C ASP A 98 17.18 9.28 31.93
N LYS A 99 17.27 10.10 32.99
CA LYS A 99 18.45 10.17 33.85
C LYS A 99 18.75 8.85 34.57
N PHE A 100 17.74 8.20 35.17
CA PHE A 100 17.93 6.91 35.82
C PHE A 100 18.37 5.81 34.83
N CYS A 101 17.81 5.82 33.62
CA CYS A 101 18.20 4.91 32.54
C CYS A 101 19.66 5.17 32.10
N ALA A 102 20.06 6.44 31.97
CA ALA A 102 21.46 6.80 31.67
C ALA A 102 22.42 6.37 32.78
N ASP A 103 22.06 6.55 34.05
CA ASP A 103 22.86 6.11 35.20
C ASP A 103 23.02 4.58 35.19
N ILE A 104 21.93 3.81 34.99
CA ILE A 104 21.98 2.35 34.89
C ILE A 104 22.93 1.91 33.77
N ARG A 105 22.79 2.49 32.57
CA ARG A 105 23.66 2.17 31.42
C ARG A 105 25.13 2.41 31.73
N TYR A 106 25.44 3.57 32.29
CA TYR A 106 26.81 3.91 32.68
C TYR A 106 27.40 2.89 33.65
N VAL A 107 26.64 2.43 34.65
CA VAL A 107 27.16 1.44 35.61
C VAL A 107 27.42 0.07 34.93
N ILE A 108 26.56 -0.34 33.99
CA ILE A 108 26.77 -1.59 33.23
C ILE A 108 28.00 -1.48 32.33
N GLU A 109 28.18 -0.36 31.63
CA GLU A 109 29.34 -0.11 30.76
C GLU A 109 30.68 -0.11 31.52
N GLN A 110 30.67 0.25 32.80
CA GLN A 110 31.86 0.23 33.67
C GLN A 110 32.05 -1.10 34.42
N ALA A 111 31.17 -2.09 34.24
CA ALA A 111 31.27 -3.38 34.91
C ALA A 111 32.49 -4.17 34.41
N LYS A 112 33.08 -5.00 35.29
CA LYS A 112 34.16 -5.91 34.90
C LYS A 112 33.53 -7.20 34.35
N ILE A 113 33.86 -7.59 33.12
CA ILE A 113 33.59 -8.94 32.62
C ILE A 113 34.44 -9.93 33.43
N PRO A 114 33.86 -10.97 34.07
CA PRO A 114 34.64 -11.98 34.79
C PRO A 114 35.69 -12.63 33.89
N ASP A 115 36.90 -12.88 34.42
CA ASP A 115 38.05 -13.33 33.61
C ASP A 115 37.72 -14.63 32.84
N SER A 116 36.98 -15.56 33.45
CA SER A 116 36.52 -16.79 32.79
C SER A 116 35.60 -16.56 31.59
N LEU A 117 34.74 -15.54 31.63
CA LEU A 117 33.87 -15.18 30.51
C LEU A 117 34.65 -14.42 29.43
N ALA A 118 35.57 -13.55 29.84
CA ALA A 118 36.43 -12.82 28.90
C ALA A 118 37.31 -13.79 28.10
N ASP A 119 37.89 -14.80 28.75
CA ASP A 119 38.69 -15.85 28.10
C ASP A 119 37.85 -16.64 27.09
N GLU A 120 36.63 -17.07 27.45
CA GLU A 120 35.71 -17.76 26.52
C GLU A 120 35.35 -16.89 25.29
N ILE A 121 35.09 -15.58 25.48
CA ILE A 121 34.78 -14.65 24.38
C ILE A 121 35.99 -14.49 23.46
N ILE A 122 37.19 -14.31 24.02
CA ILE A 122 38.42 -14.12 23.24
C ILE A 122 38.77 -15.39 22.47
N GLU A 123 38.65 -16.57 23.08
CA GLU A 123 38.87 -17.86 22.39
C GLU A 123 37.88 -18.04 21.25
N ALA A 124 36.59 -17.76 21.46
CA ALA A 124 35.58 -17.83 20.41
C ALA A 124 35.84 -16.82 19.28
N TYR A 125 36.31 -15.62 19.61
CA TYR A 125 36.74 -14.60 18.65
C TYR A 125 37.92 -15.07 17.79
N HIS A 126 38.94 -15.69 18.37
CA HIS A 126 40.07 -16.24 17.61
C HIS A 126 39.63 -17.39 16.69
N ILE A 127 38.80 -18.32 17.19
CA ILE A 127 38.23 -19.38 16.36
C ILE A 127 37.43 -18.81 15.20
N LEU A 128 36.66 -17.73 15.43
CA LEU A 128 35.90 -17.06 14.38
C LEU A 128 36.83 -16.45 13.31
N VAL A 129 37.88 -15.74 13.72
CA VAL A 129 38.89 -15.15 12.82
C VAL A 129 39.60 -16.24 12.00
N ASP A 130 39.96 -17.36 12.62
CA ASP A 130 40.59 -18.49 11.94
C ASP A 130 39.65 -19.15 10.91
N ARG A 131 38.35 -19.28 11.24
CA ARG A 131 37.34 -19.79 10.31
C ARG A 131 37.12 -18.88 9.11
N ILE A 132 37.20 -17.57 9.30
CA ILE A 132 37.12 -16.57 8.23
C ILE A 132 38.37 -16.66 7.32
N GLY A 133 39.53 -17.00 7.89
CA GLY A 133 40.78 -17.19 7.15
C GLY A 133 41.60 -15.92 6.97
N GLY A 134 41.39 -14.89 7.81
CA GLY A 134 42.13 -13.63 7.79
C GLY A 134 41.57 -12.56 8.76
N GLU A 135 42.23 -11.40 8.83
CA GLU A 135 41.71 -10.26 9.60
C GLU A 135 40.35 -9.79 9.04
N SER A 136 39.41 -9.46 9.93
CA SER A 136 38.07 -8.98 9.59
C SER A 136 37.56 -7.99 10.63
N THR A 137 36.43 -7.35 10.33
CA THR A 137 35.72 -6.45 11.25
C THR A 137 34.36 -7.03 11.60
N PHE A 138 33.85 -6.66 12.77
CA PHE A 138 32.67 -7.28 13.37
C PHE A 138 31.59 -6.26 13.68
N ALA A 139 30.33 -6.68 13.55
CA ALA A 139 29.17 -6.07 14.14
C ALA A 139 28.89 -6.70 15.51
N ILE A 140 28.70 -5.87 16.53
CA ILE A 140 28.20 -6.30 17.83
C ILE A 140 26.74 -5.84 17.92
N ARG A 141 25.85 -6.82 18.15
CA ARG A 141 24.40 -6.63 18.12
C ARG A 141 23.72 -7.17 19.36
N SER A 142 22.83 -6.36 19.89
CA SER A 142 21.89 -6.71 20.95
C SER A 142 20.77 -7.63 20.45
N SER A 143 20.51 -8.71 21.20
CA SER A 143 19.49 -9.74 20.91
C SER A 143 18.75 -10.09 22.20
N ALA A 144 17.55 -9.54 22.41
CA ALA A 144 16.80 -9.76 23.64
C ALA A 144 15.98 -11.07 23.62
N THR A 145 15.77 -11.70 24.78
CA THR A 145 14.99 -12.94 24.91
C THR A 145 13.48 -12.75 24.70
N ALA A 146 13.01 -11.50 24.69
CA ALA A 146 11.60 -11.15 24.50
C ALA A 146 11.38 -10.23 23.29
N GLU A 147 12.36 -10.11 22.40
CA GLU A 147 12.34 -9.19 21.26
C GLU A 147 11.27 -9.54 20.20
N ASP A 148 10.94 -10.83 20.09
CA ASP A 148 10.04 -11.38 19.07
C ASP A 148 8.64 -11.77 19.61
N LEU A 149 8.27 -11.30 20.80
CA LEU A 149 6.92 -11.57 21.33
C LEU A 149 5.87 -10.85 20.45
N PRO A 150 4.75 -11.51 20.09
CA PRO A 150 3.75 -10.96 19.17
C PRO A 150 3.24 -9.57 19.54
N ASP A 151 3.18 -9.25 20.84
CA ASP A 151 2.69 -7.98 21.37
C ASP A 151 3.80 -6.97 21.71
N ALA A 152 5.08 -7.33 21.51
CA ALA A 152 6.24 -6.56 21.93
C ALA A 152 7.19 -6.18 20.80
N SER A 153 6.89 -5.06 20.13
CA SER A 153 7.82 -4.44 19.18
C SER A 153 8.92 -3.66 19.91
N PHE A 154 10.04 -4.33 20.18
CA PHE A 154 11.30 -3.72 20.63
C PHE A 154 12.13 -3.14 19.46
N ALA A 155 11.54 -3.06 18.26
CA ALA A 155 12.24 -2.73 17.02
C ALA A 155 12.94 -1.35 17.05
N GLY A 156 14.23 -1.34 16.68
CA GLY A 156 15.05 -0.13 16.58
C GLY A 156 15.29 0.60 17.89
N GLN A 157 15.12 -0.08 19.04
CA GLN A 157 15.27 0.53 20.37
C GLN A 157 16.61 0.21 21.05
N GLN A 158 17.38 -0.71 20.48
CA GLN A 158 18.63 -1.22 21.04
C GLN A 158 19.79 -0.92 20.09
N ASP A 159 20.97 -0.72 20.66
CA ASP A 159 22.15 -0.26 19.92
C ASP A 159 22.72 -1.39 19.05
N THR A 160 23.31 -0.99 17.92
CA THR A 160 24.13 -1.85 17.05
C THR A 160 25.41 -1.10 16.74
N HIS A 161 26.54 -1.77 16.97
CA HIS A 161 27.85 -1.18 16.75
C HIS A 161 28.56 -1.91 15.62
N LEU A 162 28.95 -1.15 14.58
CA LEU A 162 29.57 -1.69 13.38
C LEU A 162 31.06 -1.30 13.33
N ASN A 163 31.85 -2.07 12.55
CA ASN A 163 33.28 -1.84 12.32
C ASN A 163 34.15 -1.96 13.57
N ILE A 164 33.90 -2.99 14.37
CA ILE A 164 34.65 -3.26 15.61
C ILE A 164 35.76 -4.26 15.31
N SER A 165 36.96 -4.03 15.85
CA SER A 165 38.10 -4.95 15.68
C SER A 165 39.00 -4.99 16.92
N GLY A 166 39.56 -6.17 17.19
CA GLY A 166 40.48 -6.40 18.30
C GLY A 166 39.79 -6.70 19.63
N GLU A 167 40.45 -7.52 20.44
CA GLU A 167 39.93 -8.11 21.68
C GLU A 167 39.33 -7.08 22.64
N LYS A 168 40.04 -5.97 22.87
CA LYS A 168 39.61 -4.93 23.81
C LYS A 168 38.31 -4.26 23.38
N GLN A 169 38.16 -3.96 22.09
CA GLN A 169 36.95 -3.33 21.60
C GLN A 169 35.77 -4.30 21.65
N ILE A 170 35.97 -5.58 21.30
CA ILE A 170 34.92 -6.59 21.38
C ILE A 170 34.31 -6.64 22.79
N LEU A 171 35.16 -6.74 23.82
CA LEU A 171 34.70 -6.77 25.22
C LEU A 171 33.98 -5.46 25.64
N GLU A 172 34.50 -4.31 25.22
CA GLU A 172 33.88 -3.00 25.54
C GLU A 172 32.49 -2.86 24.91
N TYR A 173 32.35 -3.24 23.65
CA TYR A 173 31.08 -3.10 22.93
C TYR A 173 30.04 -4.16 23.33
N ILE A 174 30.46 -5.34 23.80
CA ILE A 174 29.54 -6.30 24.44
C ILE A 174 28.86 -5.67 25.67
N LEU A 175 29.61 -4.95 26.51
CA LEU A 175 29.02 -4.26 27.67
C LEU A 175 28.08 -3.11 27.27
N LYS A 176 28.43 -2.35 26.22
CA LYS A 176 27.55 -1.29 25.68
C LYS A 176 26.24 -1.86 25.17
N ASP A 177 26.28 -2.96 24.41
CA ASP A 177 25.07 -3.63 23.95
C ASP A 177 24.25 -4.17 25.12
N MET A 178 24.89 -4.78 26.12
CA MET A 178 24.23 -5.21 27.36
C MET A 178 23.56 -4.05 28.11
N ALA A 179 24.16 -2.86 28.10
CA ALA A 179 23.57 -1.65 28.68
C ALA A 179 22.36 -1.16 27.88
N SER A 180 22.34 -1.33 26.55
CA SER A 180 21.27 -0.83 25.67
C SER A 180 19.86 -1.34 26.01
N ILE A 181 19.74 -2.46 26.72
CA ILE A 181 18.44 -2.94 27.22
C ILE A 181 17.76 -1.92 28.16
N PHE A 182 18.54 -1.03 28.79
CA PHE A 182 18.08 0.06 29.65
C PHE A 182 18.09 1.42 28.95
N THR A 183 17.91 1.47 27.62
CA THR A 183 17.51 2.73 26.98
C THR A 183 16.17 3.21 27.54
N THR A 184 15.96 4.52 27.54
CA THR A 184 14.75 5.14 28.08
C THR A 184 13.49 4.58 27.41
N ARG A 185 13.54 4.37 26.09
CA ARG A 185 12.46 3.80 25.30
C ARG A 185 12.15 2.34 25.69
N ALA A 186 13.18 1.48 25.72
CA ALA A 186 13.02 0.06 26.05
C ALA A 186 12.56 -0.16 27.50
N THR A 187 13.02 0.68 28.42
CA THR A 187 12.64 0.61 29.85
C THR A 187 11.20 1.05 30.07
N MET A 188 10.79 2.18 29.48
CA MET A 188 9.39 2.65 29.57
C MET A 188 8.41 1.68 28.95
N TYR A 189 8.77 1.06 27.82
CA TYR A 189 7.95 0.06 27.17
C TYR A 189 7.72 -1.15 28.08
N ARG A 190 8.79 -1.72 28.66
CA ARG A 190 8.70 -2.89 29.56
C ARG A 190 7.84 -2.63 30.78
N GLU A 191 8.00 -1.46 31.43
CA GLU A 191 7.17 -1.09 32.58
C GLU A 191 5.69 -0.98 32.20
N ARG A 192 5.38 -0.36 31.06
CA ARG A 192 3.99 -0.20 30.61
C ARG A 192 3.33 -1.52 30.23
N ALA A 193 4.11 -2.43 29.63
CA ALA A 193 3.66 -3.78 29.30
C ALA A 193 3.60 -4.70 30.53
N GLY A 194 4.10 -4.26 31.70
CA GLY A 194 4.13 -5.04 32.92
C GLY A 194 5.14 -6.19 32.90
N PHE A 195 6.18 -6.11 32.06
CA PHE A 195 7.25 -7.10 32.01
C PHE A 195 8.25 -6.86 33.14
N ASP A 196 8.64 -7.94 33.83
CA ASP A 196 9.75 -7.85 34.78
C ASP A 196 11.09 -7.61 34.05
N HIS A 197 11.80 -6.57 34.50
CA HIS A 197 13.02 -6.08 33.86
C HIS A 197 14.20 -7.06 33.88
N PHE A 198 14.18 -8.05 34.79
CA PHE A 198 15.22 -9.09 34.89
C PHE A 198 14.82 -10.40 34.23
N THR A 199 13.53 -10.57 33.90
CA THR A 199 13.04 -11.74 33.14
C THR A 199 13.36 -11.59 31.66
N VAL A 200 13.36 -10.36 31.14
CA VAL A 200 13.89 -10.05 29.80
C VAL A 200 15.41 -9.90 29.88
N LYS A 201 16.13 -10.89 29.39
CA LYS A 201 17.60 -10.92 29.37
C LYS A 201 18.12 -10.50 28.00
N LEU A 202 19.39 -10.10 27.95
CA LEU A 202 20.07 -9.77 26.71
C LEU A 202 21.15 -10.79 26.37
N SER A 203 21.16 -11.23 25.13
CA SER A 203 22.29 -11.89 24.48
C SER A 203 22.95 -10.91 23.51
N VAL A 204 24.26 -11.07 23.29
CA VAL A 204 25.00 -10.23 22.35
C VAL A 204 25.57 -11.09 21.23
N GLY A 205 25.23 -10.78 19.99
CA GLY A 205 25.80 -11.41 18.80
C GLY A 205 27.08 -10.69 18.36
N VAL A 206 28.17 -11.43 18.21
CA VAL A 206 29.40 -10.97 17.55
C VAL A 206 29.44 -11.60 16.16
N GLN A 207 29.21 -10.78 15.15
CA GLN A 207 29.03 -11.23 13.77
C GLN A 207 30.03 -10.55 12.83
N GLU A 208 30.60 -11.30 11.89
CA GLU A 208 31.43 -10.74 10.84
C GLU A 208 30.64 -9.71 9.99
N ILE A 209 31.26 -8.60 9.62
CA ILE A 209 30.69 -7.68 8.64
C ILE A 209 30.57 -8.36 7.28
N ALA A 210 29.42 -8.21 6.62
CA ALA A 210 29.22 -8.71 5.26
C ALA A 210 30.28 -8.15 4.30
N GLY A 211 31.03 -9.04 3.64
CA GLY A 211 32.16 -8.68 2.76
C GLY A 211 33.50 -8.44 3.48
N GLY A 212 33.57 -8.64 4.81
CA GLY A 212 34.78 -8.52 5.62
C GLY A 212 35.41 -7.13 5.55
N LEU A 213 36.75 -7.07 5.49
CA LEU A 213 37.52 -5.82 5.42
C LEU A 213 37.18 -4.93 4.21
N LYS A 214 36.69 -5.51 3.11
CA LYS A 214 36.28 -4.71 1.95
C LYS A 214 34.97 -3.98 2.19
N GLY A 215 34.17 -4.45 3.14
CA GLY A 215 32.90 -3.88 3.55
C GLY A 215 31.73 -4.18 2.62
N VAL A 216 30.70 -3.34 2.73
CA VAL A 216 29.40 -3.51 2.06
C VAL A 216 29.29 -2.60 0.85
N LYS A 217 28.93 -3.17 -0.31
CA LYS A 217 28.67 -2.45 -1.56
C LYS A 217 27.30 -1.79 -1.53
N SER A 218 26.28 -2.56 -1.20
CA SER A 218 24.89 -2.11 -1.03
C SER A 218 24.19 -2.96 0.01
N SER A 219 23.16 -2.41 0.63
CA SER A 219 22.35 -3.12 1.61
C SER A 219 20.98 -2.48 1.74
N GLY A 220 20.09 -3.15 2.44
CA GLY A 220 18.77 -2.63 2.70
C GLY A 220 17.87 -3.68 3.33
N VAL A 221 16.57 -3.52 3.07
CA VAL A 221 15.51 -4.33 3.66
C VAL A 221 14.71 -4.99 2.56
N MET A 222 14.13 -6.15 2.83
CA MET A 222 13.18 -6.78 1.95
C MET A 222 12.05 -7.45 2.73
N PHE A 223 10.86 -7.36 2.15
CA PHE A 223 9.65 -7.89 2.72
C PHE A 223 9.17 -9.04 1.86
N THR A 224 8.85 -10.13 2.53
CA THR A 224 8.34 -11.33 1.85
C THR A 224 6.95 -11.12 1.25
N GLU A 225 6.24 -10.06 1.61
CA GLU A 225 4.96 -9.63 1.05
C GLU A 225 4.99 -8.10 0.92
N ASP A 226 4.05 -7.48 0.20
CA ASP A 226 3.99 -6.02 0.16
C ASP A 226 3.73 -5.46 1.58
N PRO A 227 4.64 -4.63 2.15
CA PRO A 227 4.50 -4.15 3.51
C PRO A 227 3.33 -3.15 3.66
N ASP A 228 2.93 -2.48 2.57
CA ASP A 228 1.87 -1.49 2.60
C ASP A 228 0.48 -2.15 2.55
N SER A 229 0.32 -3.18 1.73
CA SER A 229 -0.98 -3.79 1.42
C SER A 229 -1.16 -5.20 1.96
N GLY A 230 -0.09 -5.84 2.41
CA GLY A 230 -0.10 -7.25 2.80
C GLY A 230 -0.37 -8.19 1.62
N ASN A 231 -0.09 -7.78 0.38
CA ASN A 231 -0.31 -8.62 -0.79
C ASN A 231 0.72 -9.76 -0.84
N PRO A 232 0.28 -11.03 -0.84
CA PRO A 232 1.19 -12.16 -0.76
C PRO A 232 1.85 -12.52 -2.09
N ASN A 233 1.51 -11.87 -3.21
CA ASN A 233 2.00 -12.25 -4.54
C ASN A 233 3.35 -11.64 -4.93
N VAL A 234 3.84 -10.68 -4.14
CA VAL A 234 5.06 -9.92 -4.45
C VAL A 234 6.07 -9.97 -3.31
N VAL A 235 7.34 -9.84 -3.66
CA VAL A 235 8.44 -9.54 -2.73
C VAL A 235 8.86 -8.10 -3.00
N VAL A 236 9.00 -7.30 -1.94
CA VAL A 236 9.46 -5.90 -2.06
C VAL A 236 10.86 -5.81 -1.52
N ILE A 237 11.80 -5.34 -2.34
CA ILE A 237 13.21 -5.18 -1.98
C ILE A 237 13.55 -3.70 -2.04
N ARG A 238 14.11 -3.16 -0.96
CA ARG A 238 14.66 -1.80 -0.89
C ARG A 238 16.15 -1.84 -0.67
N GLY A 239 16.89 -0.95 -1.32
CA GLY A 239 18.35 -0.91 -1.21
C GLY A 239 18.96 0.49 -1.36
N THR A 240 20.08 0.71 -0.68
CA THR A 240 20.92 1.91 -0.86
C THR A 240 22.39 1.49 -1.02
N TRP A 241 23.24 2.47 -1.31
CA TRP A 241 24.69 2.29 -1.35
C TRP A 241 25.29 2.22 0.06
N GLY A 242 26.27 1.35 0.26
CA GLY A 242 26.92 1.19 1.56
C GLY A 242 26.03 0.47 2.58
N LEU A 243 26.05 0.92 3.84
CA LEU A 243 25.34 0.34 4.98
C LEU A 243 23.87 0.79 5.04
N GLY A 244 23.00 -0.14 5.43
CA GLY A 244 21.55 -0.02 5.32
C GLY A 244 20.90 0.78 6.45
N GLU A 245 21.69 1.23 7.41
CA GLU A 245 21.24 1.97 8.58
C GLU A 245 20.40 3.20 8.21
N LEU A 246 20.76 3.91 7.13
CA LEU A 246 20.00 5.07 6.65
C LEU A 246 18.60 4.72 6.15
N ILE A 247 18.40 3.51 5.60
CA ILE A 247 17.08 3.00 5.20
C ILE A 247 16.29 2.58 6.43
N VAL A 248 16.92 1.84 7.35
CA VAL A 248 16.27 1.34 8.57
C VAL A 248 15.79 2.51 9.45
N GLN A 249 16.57 3.59 9.51
CA GLN A 249 16.21 4.84 10.20
C GLN A 249 15.26 5.75 9.40
N GLY A 250 14.84 5.37 8.20
CA GLY A 250 13.94 6.16 7.35
C GLY A 250 14.50 7.52 6.91
N VAL A 251 15.82 7.72 7.01
CA VAL A 251 16.51 8.93 6.55
C VAL A 251 16.61 8.93 5.02
N GLU A 252 16.84 7.76 4.42
CA GLU A 252 16.77 7.54 2.99
C GLU A 252 15.69 6.52 2.63
N ALA A 253 14.98 6.73 1.52
CA ALA A 253 13.97 5.79 1.03
C ALA A 253 14.58 4.54 0.36
N GLY A 254 15.77 4.69 -0.24
CA GLY A 254 16.40 3.65 -1.06
C GLY A 254 15.69 3.39 -2.40
N ASP A 255 16.36 2.71 -3.32
CA ASP A 255 15.72 2.17 -4.52
C ASP A 255 14.70 1.10 -4.10
N GLU A 256 13.59 1.00 -4.82
CA GLU A 256 12.55 0.00 -4.55
C GLU A 256 12.34 -0.89 -5.78
N PHE A 257 12.29 -2.19 -5.53
CA PHE A 257 12.05 -3.23 -6.53
C PHE A 257 10.90 -4.12 -6.09
N ILE A 258 9.94 -4.38 -6.97
CA ILE A 258 8.84 -5.32 -6.74
C ILE A 258 9.06 -6.53 -7.63
N VAL A 259 9.11 -7.71 -7.03
CA VAL A 259 9.32 -8.98 -7.71
C VAL A 259 8.06 -9.83 -7.61
N PHE A 260 7.59 -10.35 -8.75
CA PHE A 260 6.42 -11.24 -8.78
C PHE A 260 6.82 -12.69 -8.45
N LYS A 261 6.20 -13.28 -7.43
CA LYS A 261 6.58 -14.60 -6.90
C LYS A 261 6.23 -15.77 -7.80
N HIS A 262 5.14 -15.66 -8.55
CA HIS A 262 4.60 -16.77 -9.35
C HIS A 262 5.12 -16.76 -10.80
N GLY A 263 5.90 -15.76 -11.17
CA GLY A 263 6.44 -15.60 -12.51
C GLY A 263 7.68 -16.47 -12.76
N PRO A 264 7.96 -16.82 -14.03
CA PRO A 264 9.17 -17.54 -14.38
C PRO A 264 10.40 -16.67 -14.06
N LYS A 265 11.40 -17.28 -13.42
CA LYS A 265 12.69 -16.63 -13.06
C LYS A 265 12.60 -15.43 -12.11
N LEU A 266 11.47 -15.22 -11.42
CA LEU A 266 11.28 -14.16 -10.42
C LEU A 266 11.65 -12.77 -10.98
N LYS A 267 11.00 -12.40 -12.08
CA LYS A 267 11.25 -11.12 -12.75
C LYS A 267 10.78 -9.93 -11.90
N VAL A 268 11.55 -8.85 -11.99
CA VAL A 268 11.20 -7.55 -11.41
C VAL A 268 10.11 -6.92 -12.26
N ILE A 269 8.98 -6.60 -11.64
CA ILE A 269 7.80 -6.05 -12.31
C ILE A 269 7.62 -4.55 -12.07
N SER A 270 8.38 -3.94 -11.16
CA SER A 270 8.40 -2.49 -10.95
C SER A 270 9.71 -2.04 -10.32
N ARG A 271 10.25 -0.91 -10.80
CA ARG A 271 11.50 -0.30 -10.33
C ARG A 271 11.32 1.18 -10.07
N ILE A 272 11.70 1.60 -8.87
CA ILE A 272 11.74 3.01 -8.47
C ILE A 272 13.17 3.37 -8.12
N LEU A 273 13.75 4.26 -8.93
CA LEU A 273 15.06 4.82 -8.66
C LEU A 273 14.90 5.99 -7.68
N VAL A 274 15.63 5.93 -6.56
CA VAL A 274 15.72 7.05 -5.64
C VAL A 274 17.09 7.71 -5.77
N LYS A 275 17.08 9.03 -5.73
CA LYS A 275 18.29 9.85 -5.67
C LYS A 275 18.91 9.70 -4.28
N LYS A 276 19.71 8.66 -4.12
CA LYS A 276 20.45 8.30 -2.88
C LYS A 276 21.53 9.36 -2.62
N GLU A 277 21.19 10.45 -1.94
CA GLU A 277 22.08 11.62 -1.81
C GLU A 277 23.26 11.35 -0.87
N GLN A 278 23.09 10.42 0.06
CA GLN A 278 24.07 10.06 1.07
C GLN A 278 24.28 8.54 1.11
N MET A 279 25.43 8.12 1.60
CA MET A 279 25.70 6.71 1.90
C MET A 279 26.49 6.63 3.18
N MET A 280 26.20 5.60 3.98
CA MET A 280 26.96 5.30 5.18
C MET A 280 28.00 4.24 4.86
N ILE A 281 29.25 4.49 5.22
CA ILE A 281 30.37 3.58 5.04
C ILE A 281 31.17 3.47 6.34
N PHE A 282 32.11 2.53 6.39
CA PHE A 282 33.03 2.41 7.52
C PHE A 282 34.06 3.54 7.53
N ASP A 283 34.29 4.12 8.71
CA ASP A 283 35.40 5.05 8.92
C ASP A 283 36.67 4.25 9.15
N THR A 284 37.56 4.26 8.15
CA THR A 284 38.84 3.54 8.19
C THR A 284 39.90 4.22 9.07
N GLU A 285 39.71 5.48 9.47
CA GLU A 285 40.68 6.25 10.26
C GLU A 285 40.35 6.27 11.76
N LYS A 286 39.07 6.44 12.11
CA LYS A 286 38.62 6.59 13.51
C LYS A 286 37.90 5.37 14.08
N GLY A 287 37.57 4.39 13.23
CA GLY A 287 36.67 3.29 13.57
C GLY A 287 35.19 3.74 13.59
N GLY A 288 34.27 2.79 13.52
CA GLY A 288 32.83 3.07 13.39
C GLY A 288 32.40 3.42 11.97
N THR A 289 31.42 4.31 11.83
CA THR A 289 30.76 4.65 10.55
C THR A 289 30.79 6.16 10.26
N ILE A 290 30.85 6.52 8.98
CA ILE A 290 30.76 7.90 8.49
C ILE A 290 29.72 7.98 7.36
N THR A 291 28.98 9.08 7.33
CA THR A 291 28.04 9.39 6.25
C THR A 291 28.69 10.36 5.27
N LEU A 292 28.70 10.00 3.99
CA LEU A 292 29.29 10.78 2.91
C LEU A 292 28.27 11.03 1.80
N PRO A 293 28.37 12.15 1.06
CA PRO A 293 27.56 12.36 -0.12
C PRO A 293 27.90 11.33 -1.21
N VAL A 294 26.89 10.79 -1.88
CA VAL A 294 27.07 9.90 -3.03
C VAL A 294 27.45 10.73 -4.25
N GLU A 295 28.38 10.25 -5.07
CA GLU A 295 28.76 10.89 -6.33
C GLU A 295 27.55 11.02 -7.27
N GLN A 296 27.39 12.17 -7.94
CA GLN A 296 26.19 12.49 -8.74
C GLN A 296 25.82 11.40 -9.77
N GLU A 297 26.81 10.77 -10.40
CA GLU A 297 26.57 9.70 -11.36
C GLU A 297 26.05 8.41 -10.71
N ARG A 298 26.49 8.09 -9.49
CA ARG A 298 25.98 6.94 -8.72
C ARG A 298 24.59 7.17 -8.13
N GLN A 299 24.19 8.42 -7.92
CA GLN A 299 22.81 8.75 -7.47
C GLN A 299 21.77 8.38 -8.53
N LYS A 300 22.19 8.30 -9.80
CA LYS A 300 21.36 8.03 -10.97
C LYS A 300 21.30 6.55 -11.36
N GLN A 301 21.91 5.67 -10.56
CA GLN A 301 22.00 4.24 -10.82
C GLN A 301 21.29 3.45 -9.73
N PHE A 302 20.73 2.31 -10.12
CA PHE A 302 20.20 1.32 -9.18
C PHE A 302 21.35 0.71 -8.37
N CYS A 303 21.14 0.52 -7.07
CA CYS A 303 22.11 -0.10 -6.16
C CYS A 303 22.29 -1.61 -6.36
N LEU A 304 21.40 -2.23 -7.13
CA LEU A 304 21.35 -3.67 -7.42
C LEU A 304 21.18 -3.94 -8.92
N SER A 305 21.73 -5.06 -9.36
CA SER A 305 21.49 -5.67 -10.68
C SER A 305 20.30 -6.63 -10.65
N GLU A 306 19.75 -6.99 -11.82
CA GLU A 306 18.64 -7.96 -11.91
C GLU A 306 18.96 -9.31 -11.27
N ASP A 307 20.19 -9.82 -11.45
CA ASP A 307 20.59 -11.10 -10.88
C ASP A 307 20.68 -11.06 -9.35
N GLU A 308 21.19 -9.96 -8.79
CA GLU A 308 21.23 -9.75 -7.34
C GLU A 308 19.81 -9.67 -6.75
N ILE A 309 18.89 -8.97 -7.43
CA ILE A 309 17.47 -8.88 -7.02
C ILE A 309 16.79 -10.26 -7.05
N ARG A 310 17.06 -11.06 -8.08
CA ARG A 310 16.52 -12.42 -8.18
C ARG A 310 16.97 -13.30 -7.01
N VAL A 311 18.26 -13.27 -6.67
CA VAL A 311 18.80 -14.05 -5.55
C VAL A 311 18.17 -13.62 -4.21
N LEU A 312 18.00 -12.31 -4.00
CA LEU A 312 17.29 -11.79 -2.81
C LEU A 312 15.84 -12.29 -2.75
N ALA A 313 15.11 -12.24 -3.86
CA ALA A 313 13.74 -12.73 -3.93
C ALA A 313 13.64 -14.25 -3.65
N GLU A 314 14.60 -15.05 -4.13
CA GLU A 314 14.69 -16.48 -3.82
C GLU A 314 14.90 -16.73 -2.32
N TYR A 315 15.77 -15.96 -1.68
CA TYR A 315 15.98 -16.03 -0.24
C TYR A 315 14.71 -15.63 0.52
N ALA A 316 14.05 -14.53 0.14
CA ALA A 316 12.80 -14.10 0.75
C ALA A 316 11.71 -15.19 0.69
N ILE A 317 11.53 -15.84 -0.47
CA ILE A 317 10.56 -16.92 -0.66
C ILE A 317 10.92 -18.13 0.20
N ARG A 318 12.19 -18.56 0.21
CA ARG A 318 12.65 -19.70 1.04
C ARG A 318 12.45 -19.44 2.53
N ILE A 319 12.77 -18.23 2.99
CA ILE A 319 12.60 -17.82 4.38
C ILE A 319 11.10 -17.82 4.73
N ARG A 320 10.23 -17.26 3.89
CA ARG A 320 8.77 -17.27 4.07
C ARG A 320 8.20 -18.70 4.17
N LEU A 321 8.68 -19.62 3.34
CA LEU A 321 8.24 -21.03 3.35
C LEU A 321 8.69 -21.75 4.61
N HIS A 322 9.88 -21.43 5.13
CA HIS A 322 10.43 -22.07 6.34
C HIS A 322 9.69 -21.64 7.62
N TYR A 323 9.47 -20.33 7.81
CA TYR A 323 8.83 -19.80 9.02
C TYR A 323 7.29 -19.83 8.98
N ASP A 324 6.72 -20.15 7.82
CA ASP A 324 5.30 -20.10 7.49
C ASP A 324 4.57 -18.82 7.96
N ARG A 325 5.24 -17.67 7.84
CA ARG A 325 4.68 -16.37 8.20
C ARG A 325 5.35 -15.25 7.44
N ARG A 326 4.73 -14.07 7.39
CA ARG A 326 5.33 -12.87 6.81
C ARG A 326 6.62 -12.52 7.53
N MET A 327 7.66 -12.22 6.77
CA MET A 327 8.98 -11.87 7.28
C MET A 327 9.46 -10.52 6.73
N ASP A 328 10.09 -9.76 7.62
CA ASP A 328 10.92 -8.58 7.40
C ASP A 328 12.39 -9.01 7.49
N ILE A 329 13.18 -8.72 6.46
CA ILE A 329 14.52 -9.28 6.26
C ILE A 329 15.50 -8.16 5.90
N GLU A 330 16.59 -8.05 6.64
CA GLU A 330 17.70 -7.16 6.32
C GLU A 330 18.79 -7.93 5.58
N TRP A 331 19.36 -7.31 4.54
CA TRP A 331 20.35 -7.95 3.68
C TRP A 331 21.51 -7.00 3.37
N ALA A 332 22.67 -7.58 3.07
CA ALA A 332 23.86 -6.84 2.67
C ALA A 332 24.59 -7.57 1.53
N LEU A 333 24.95 -6.84 0.48
CA LEU A 333 25.82 -7.27 -0.59
C LEU A 333 27.25 -6.83 -0.29
N GLY A 334 28.12 -7.79 -0.02
CA GLY A 334 29.54 -7.54 0.22
C GLY A 334 30.29 -7.15 -1.07
N TYR A 335 31.42 -6.46 -0.94
CA TYR A 335 32.34 -6.25 -2.08
C TYR A 335 33.03 -7.54 -2.57
N ASP A 336 32.81 -8.67 -1.87
CA ASP A 336 33.14 -10.02 -2.33
C ASP A 336 32.15 -10.57 -3.36
N GLY A 337 31.06 -9.84 -3.64
CA GLY A 337 30.01 -10.21 -4.60
C GLY A 337 28.97 -11.17 -4.03
N LYS A 338 28.98 -11.46 -2.72
CA LYS A 338 28.03 -12.35 -2.08
C LYS A 338 26.95 -11.56 -1.33
N ILE A 339 25.74 -12.12 -1.34
CA ILE A 339 24.58 -11.59 -0.63
C ILE A 339 24.43 -12.34 0.69
N TYR A 340 24.34 -11.58 1.76
CA TYR A 340 24.19 -12.07 3.12
C TYR A 340 22.88 -11.56 3.71
N ILE A 341 22.17 -12.42 4.43
CA ILE A 341 21.06 -12.02 5.29
C ILE A 341 21.64 -11.68 6.66
N VAL A 342 21.39 -10.46 7.12
CA VAL A 342 21.95 -9.94 8.38
C VAL A 342 20.92 -9.92 9.51
N GLN A 343 19.63 -9.98 9.18
CA GLN A 343 18.53 -10.14 10.12
C GLN A 343 17.30 -10.70 9.40
N ALA A 344 16.50 -11.53 10.06
CA ALA A 344 15.16 -11.89 9.60
C ALA A 344 14.23 -12.04 10.79
N ARG A 345 13.03 -11.49 10.71
CA ARG A 345 12.03 -11.56 11.78
C ARG A 345 10.62 -11.58 11.23
N PRO A 346 9.63 -12.04 12.00
CA PRO A 346 8.23 -11.91 11.62
C PRO A 346 7.87 -10.43 11.41
N GLU A 347 7.11 -10.15 10.35
CA GLU A 347 6.49 -8.84 10.10
C GLU A 347 5.33 -8.65 11.10
N THR A 348 5.25 -7.50 11.79
CA THR A 348 4.33 -7.28 12.93
C THR A 348 3.10 -6.43 12.62
N VAL A 349 3.10 -5.64 11.54
CA VAL A 349 2.06 -4.66 11.19
C VAL A 349 0.77 -5.35 10.78
N HIS A 350 0.88 -6.39 9.96
CA HIS A 350 -0.30 -7.09 9.44
C HIS A 350 -0.52 -8.46 10.09
N SER A 351 0.45 -8.99 10.84
CA SER A 351 0.29 -10.27 11.55
C SER A 351 -0.73 -10.19 12.69
N GLN A 352 -1.03 -8.99 13.20
CA GLN A 352 -2.05 -8.76 14.24
C GLN A 352 -3.43 -8.36 13.68
N LYS A 353 -3.48 -7.87 12.43
CA LYS A 353 -4.74 -7.44 11.79
C LYS A 353 -5.38 -8.66 11.11
N GLY A 354 -6.55 -9.07 11.58
CA GLY A 354 -7.43 -9.92 10.78
C GLY A 354 -7.74 -9.26 9.43
N ASP A 355 -8.31 -9.99 8.48
CA ASP A 355 -8.75 -9.48 7.16
C ASP A 355 -9.95 -8.50 7.26
N THR A 356 -10.04 -7.74 8.35
CA THR A 356 -11.07 -6.75 8.66
C THR A 356 -10.62 -5.35 8.23
N GLU A 357 -11.34 -4.71 7.31
CA GLU A 357 -11.14 -3.29 6.97
C GLU A 357 -12.32 -2.45 7.43
N GLU A 358 -12.03 -1.17 7.73
CA GLU A 358 -13.06 -0.17 8.01
C GLU A 358 -13.37 0.64 6.75
N ILE A 359 -14.62 0.58 6.28
CA ILE A 359 -15.11 1.44 5.21
C ILE A 359 -15.77 2.66 5.84
N PHE A 360 -15.24 3.85 5.55
CA PHE A 360 -15.73 5.11 6.10
C PHE A 360 -16.76 5.77 5.19
N TYR A 361 -17.79 6.37 5.78
CA TYR A 361 -18.88 7.06 5.10
C TYR A 361 -19.06 8.46 5.67
N LEU A 362 -19.11 9.48 4.81
CA LEU A 362 -19.53 10.81 5.21
C LEU A 362 -21.05 10.83 5.44
N LEU A 363 -21.49 11.40 6.56
CA LEU A 363 -22.90 11.62 6.87
C LEU A 363 -23.41 12.97 6.34
N GLU A 364 -22.50 13.79 5.81
CA GLU A 364 -22.81 15.08 5.18
C GLU A 364 -22.45 15.05 3.70
N ASP A 365 -23.30 15.65 2.86
CA ASP A 365 -23.11 15.68 1.41
C ASP A 365 -21.85 16.51 1.01
N PRO A 366 -20.85 15.88 0.36
CA PRO A 366 -19.63 16.55 -0.09
C PRO A 366 -19.87 17.72 -1.06
N LEU A 367 -20.89 17.64 -1.93
CA LEU A 367 -21.22 18.70 -2.89
C LEU A 367 -21.73 19.94 -2.14
N ILE A 368 -22.58 19.74 -1.14
CA ILE A 368 -23.08 20.84 -0.30
C ILE A 368 -21.92 21.49 0.47
N LEU A 369 -21.01 20.68 1.02
CA LEU A 369 -19.83 21.17 1.73
C LEU A 369 -18.90 21.97 0.81
N THR A 370 -18.67 21.47 -0.40
CA THR A 370 -17.84 22.12 -1.42
C THR A 370 -18.45 23.45 -1.86
N ASN A 371 -19.76 23.49 -2.14
CA ASN A 371 -20.48 24.71 -2.52
C ASN A 371 -20.49 25.78 -1.42
N LYS A 372 -20.32 25.38 -0.16
CA LYS A 372 -20.16 26.30 0.98
C LYS A 372 -18.72 26.82 1.14
N GLY A 373 -17.79 26.42 0.27
CA GLY A 373 -16.38 26.83 0.30
C GLY A 373 -15.59 26.20 1.46
N LEU A 374 -16.02 25.03 1.95
CA LEU A 374 -15.41 24.35 3.10
C LEU A 374 -14.32 23.34 2.71
N LEU A 375 -14.14 23.06 1.42
CA LEU A 375 -13.09 22.20 0.91
C LEU A 375 -11.80 23.00 0.73
N LEU A 376 -10.70 22.49 1.27
CA LEU A 376 -9.36 23.00 1.00
C LEU A 376 -8.72 22.22 -0.15
N GLU A 377 -8.55 22.89 -1.29
CA GLU A 377 -7.85 22.31 -2.44
C GLU A 377 -6.38 22.02 -2.09
N ASN A 378 -5.91 20.83 -2.44
CA ASN A 378 -4.53 20.40 -2.25
C ASN A 378 -4.15 19.37 -3.32
N LYS A 379 -2.85 19.20 -3.54
CA LYS A 379 -2.29 18.21 -4.48
C LYS A 379 -1.76 16.95 -3.78
N GLY A 380 -2.10 16.77 -2.50
CA GLY A 380 -1.61 15.64 -1.72
C GLY A 380 -2.13 14.32 -2.26
N THR A 381 -1.55 13.23 -1.78
CA THR A 381 -2.05 11.88 -2.03
C THR A 381 -2.70 11.36 -0.76
N ALA A 382 -3.93 10.88 -0.87
CA ALA A 382 -4.62 10.21 0.22
C ALA A 382 -3.97 8.85 0.50
N ILE A 383 -3.69 8.58 1.77
CA ILE A 383 -3.11 7.34 2.25
C ILE A 383 -4.19 6.56 3.01
N GLY A 384 -4.45 5.34 2.52
CA GLY A 384 -5.56 4.52 3.02
C GLY A 384 -6.93 5.09 2.61
N ARG A 385 -7.98 4.58 3.27
CA ARG A 385 -9.38 4.97 3.02
C ARG A 385 -10.12 5.40 4.29
N ARG A 386 -9.47 6.22 5.11
CA ARG A 386 -9.98 6.61 6.45
C ARG A 386 -10.39 8.07 6.52
N ILE A 387 -11.23 8.38 7.50
CA ILE A 387 -11.59 9.76 7.83
C ILE A 387 -11.10 10.05 9.25
N GLY A 388 -10.43 11.18 9.40
CA GLY A 388 -9.82 11.64 10.65
C GLY A 388 -10.25 13.06 10.97
N TYR A 389 -10.52 13.34 12.24
CA TYR A 389 -10.87 14.68 12.71
C TYR A 389 -10.06 15.04 13.95
N GLY A 390 -9.61 16.30 14.02
CA GLY A 390 -8.84 16.75 15.17
C GLY A 390 -8.47 18.22 15.11
N LYS A 391 -7.85 18.68 16.21
CA LYS A 391 -7.27 20.02 16.32
C LYS A 391 -5.98 20.10 15.53
N ILE A 392 -5.83 21.16 14.74
CA ILE A 392 -4.64 21.34 13.91
C ILE A 392 -3.44 21.69 14.79
N LYS A 393 -2.35 20.93 14.64
CA LYS A 393 -1.04 21.23 15.22
C LYS A 393 0.01 21.26 14.13
N VAL A 394 0.46 22.48 13.81
CA VAL A 394 1.57 22.70 12.90
C VAL A 394 2.86 22.57 13.68
N ILE A 395 3.64 21.52 13.42
CA ILE A 395 4.88 21.23 14.14
C ILE A 395 5.99 21.00 13.12
N GLU A 396 6.96 21.91 13.08
CA GLU A 396 8.06 21.87 12.10
C GLU A 396 9.26 21.06 12.58
N SER A 397 9.38 20.82 13.88
CA SER A 397 10.47 20.07 14.49
C SER A 397 9.95 19.15 15.58
N ILE A 398 10.50 17.95 15.66
CA ILE A 398 10.12 16.94 16.66
C ILE A 398 10.32 17.41 18.10
N ASN A 399 11.22 18.37 18.35
CA ASN A 399 11.41 18.96 19.67
C ASN A 399 10.10 19.55 20.23
N ASP A 400 9.20 19.96 19.36
CA ASP A 400 7.89 20.52 19.69
C ASP A 400 6.76 19.47 19.65
N ALA A 401 7.06 18.19 19.39
CA ALA A 401 6.08 17.10 19.35
C ALA A 401 5.35 16.90 20.70
N HIS A 402 5.96 17.35 21.81
CA HIS A 402 5.33 17.39 23.13
C HIS A 402 4.07 18.27 23.20
N LEU A 403 3.82 19.12 22.19
CA LEU A 403 2.62 19.94 22.07
C LEU A 403 1.42 19.18 21.45
N LEU A 404 1.63 17.94 20.96
CA LEU A 404 0.57 17.08 20.44
C LEU A 404 -0.26 16.49 21.57
N GLU A 405 -1.57 16.46 21.36
CA GLU A 405 -2.51 15.74 22.23
C GLU A 405 -3.20 14.62 21.44
N ASP A 406 -3.73 13.63 22.16
CA ASP A 406 -4.50 12.53 21.57
C ASP A 406 -5.67 13.09 20.73
N GLY A 407 -5.76 12.66 19.47
CA GLY A 407 -6.77 13.06 18.49
C GLY A 407 -6.46 14.36 17.74
N ASP A 408 -5.26 14.92 17.87
CA ASP A 408 -4.85 16.08 17.06
C ASP A 408 -4.55 15.69 15.60
N ILE A 409 -4.62 16.67 14.69
CA ILE A 409 -4.14 16.55 13.31
C ILE A 409 -2.74 17.16 13.24
N LEU A 410 -1.73 16.33 13.02
CA LEU A 410 -0.36 16.77 12.82
C LEU A 410 -0.20 17.31 11.40
N VAL A 411 0.31 18.53 11.28
CA VAL A 411 0.71 19.14 10.01
C VAL A 411 2.20 19.43 10.09
N THR A 412 2.99 18.80 9.24
CA THR A 412 4.45 18.95 9.24
C THR A 412 5.03 18.86 7.85
N LYS A 413 6.33 19.11 7.72
CA LYS A 413 7.01 19.05 6.43
C LYS A 413 7.24 17.61 6.00
N GLU A 414 7.74 16.80 6.92
CA GLU A 414 8.03 15.37 6.78
C GLU A 414 8.08 14.73 8.17
N THR A 415 8.02 13.41 8.24
CA THR A 415 8.19 12.66 9.50
C THR A 415 9.33 11.65 9.36
N ASN A 416 9.90 11.27 10.49
CA ASN A 416 10.95 10.26 10.64
C ASN A 416 10.57 9.30 11.79
N PRO A 417 11.30 8.18 12.01
CA PRO A 417 10.93 7.17 13.02
C PRO A 417 10.70 7.68 14.43
N ASP A 418 11.34 8.77 14.83
CA ASP A 418 11.17 9.36 16.16
C ASP A 418 9.72 9.89 16.37
N TRP A 419 9.01 10.26 15.28
CA TRP A 419 7.62 10.70 15.35
C TRP A 419 6.62 9.59 15.69
N THR A 420 6.99 8.32 15.47
CA THR A 420 6.08 7.17 15.57
C THR A 420 5.36 7.13 16.91
N SER A 421 6.09 7.37 18.01
CA SER A 421 5.53 7.35 19.37
C SER A 421 4.50 8.46 19.61
N TYR A 422 4.60 9.56 18.87
CA TYR A 422 3.67 10.70 18.95
C TYR A 422 2.47 10.55 18.00
N MET A 423 2.58 9.68 16.99
CA MET A 423 1.54 9.48 15.98
C MET A 423 0.43 8.51 16.42
N GLN A 424 0.70 7.62 17.40
CA GLN A 424 -0.18 6.48 17.75
C GLN A 424 -1.60 6.85 18.14
N ASN A 425 -1.83 8.09 18.57
CA ASN A 425 -3.14 8.56 19.01
C ASN A 425 -3.65 9.75 18.19
N LEU A 426 -3.05 10.10 17.05
CA LEU A 426 -3.48 11.26 16.28
C LEU A 426 -4.79 11.00 15.53
N GLY A 427 -5.55 12.06 15.29
CA GLY A 427 -6.72 12.01 14.40
C GLY A 427 -6.31 11.89 12.93
N GLY A 428 -5.07 12.30 12.60
CA GLY A 428 -4.51 12.18 11.26
C GLY A 428 -3.24 13.01 11.05
N VAL A 429 -2.59 12.81 9.90
CA VAL A 429 -1.28 13.39 9.57
C VAL A 429 -1.27 13.96 8.17
N ILE A 430 -0.85 15.21 8.03
CA ILE A 430 -0.69 15.90 6.74
C ILE A 430 0.78 16.30 6.58
N THR A 431 1.43 15.87 5.50
CA THR A 431 2.81 16.26 5.19
C THR A 431 2.92 17.06 3.90
N GLU A 432 3.79 18.07 3.88
CA GLU A 432 4.13 18.79 2.64
C GLU A 432 4.89 17.91 1.65
N ARG A 433 5.79 17.05 2.17
CA ARG A 433 6.65 16.18 1.37
C ARG A 433 6.34 14.71 1.64
N GLY A 434 6.77 13.88 0.69
CA GLY A 434 6.65 12.43 0.76
C GLY A 434 5.59 11.90 -0.21
N GLY A 435 5.90 10.76 -0.81
CA GLY A 435 4.95 10.01 -1.64
C GLY A 435 4.24 8.92 -0.83
N PRO A 436 3.47 8.05 -1.50
CA PRO A 436 2.70 6.99 -0.85
C PRO A 436 3.52 5.98 -0.05
N THR A 437 4.84 5.98 -0.16
CA THR A 437 5.76 5.08 0.55
C THR A 437 6.65 5.80 1.55
N CYS A 438 6.41 7.08 1.83
CA CYS A 438 7.20 7.80 2.83
C CYS A 438 6.89 7.31 4.25
N HIS A 439 7.76 7.64 5.21
CA HIS A 439 7.58 7.29 6.62
C HIS A 439 6.18 7.64 7.15
N ALA A 440 5.69 8.86 6.87
CA ALA A 440 4.36 9.29 7.28
C ALA A 440 3.26 8.36 6.76
N ALA A 441 3.36 7.97 5.48
CA ALA A 441 2.40 7.09 4.83
C ALA A 441 2.42 5.68 5.43
N ILE A 442 3.61 5.10 5.62
CA ILE A 442 3.79 3.77 6.21
C ILE A 442 3.22 3.76 7.63
N VAL A 443 3.74 4.62 8.51
CA VAL A 443 3.34 4.65 9.93
C VAL A 443 1.86 5.00 10.09
N SER A 444 1.29 5.83 9.22
CA SER A 444 -0.14 6.14 9.27
C SER A 444 -1.03 4.95 8.88
N ARG A 445 -0.56 4.06 8.00
CA ARG A 445 -1.23 2.77 7.71
C ARG A 445 -1.11 1.81 8.88
N GLU A 446 0.07 1.73 9.49
CA GLU A 446 0.32 0.86 10.65
C GLU A 446 -0.63 1.22 11.79
N LEU A 447 -0.62 2.51 12.16
CA LEU A 447 -1.36 3.07 13.28
C LEU A 447 -2.84 3.28 12.99
N ASN A 448 -3.30 3.00 11.77
CA ASN A 448 -4.66 3.28 11.33
C ASN A 448 -5.02 4.73 11.68
N ILE A 449 -4.43 5.70 10.99
CA ILE A 449 -4.80 7.13 11.09
C ILE A 449 -4.94 7.73 9.69
N ALA A 450 -5.85 8.69 9.51
CA ALA A 450 -6.08 9.30 8.21
C ALA A 450 -4.86 10.14 7.79
N SER A 451 -4.36 9.99 6.58
CA SER A 451 -3.15 10.70 6.15
C SER A 451 -3.20 11.21 4.72
N ILE A 452 -2.69 12.43 4.53
CA ILE A 452 -2.45 13.03 3.22
C ILE A 452 -0.97 13.42 3.15
N VAL A 453 -0.25 12.90 2.16
CA VAL A 453 1.19 13.15 1.99
C VAL A 453 1.47 13.87 0.68
N GLY A 454 2.55 14.65 0.62
CA GLY A 454 2.90 15.39 -0.59
C GLY A 454 1.94 16.55 -0.89
N ALA A 455 1.28 17.10 0.13
CA ALA A 455 0.42 18.25 -0.03
C ALA A 455 1.27 19.53 -0.11
N ASP A 456 1.70 19.87 -1.32
CA ASP A 456 2.56 21.04 -1.57
C ASP A 456 2.04 22.32 -0.90
N ASN A 457 2.93 23.01 -0.17
CA ASN A 457 2.66 24.30 0.50
C ASN A 457 1.52 24.26 1.55
N ILE A 458 1.16 23.09 2.06
CA ILE A 458 0.04 22.96 3.00
C ILE A 458 0.31 23.60 4.36
N ILE A 459 1.58 23.66 4.82
CA ILE A 459 1.91 24.30 6.11
C ILE A 459 1.61 25.80 6.04
N GLY A 460 2.01 26.45 4.95
CA GLY A 460 1.75 27.87 4.71
C GLY A 460 0.25 28.17 4.71
N ILE A 461 -0.51 27.39 3.94
CA ILE A 461 -1.97 27.52 3.81
C ILE A 461 -2.66 27.32 5.16
N ILE A 462 -2.31 26.28 5.91
CA ILE A 462 -2.94 25.98 7.19
C ILE A 462 -2.62 27.06 8.23
N LYS A 463 -1.38 27.58 8.26
CA LYS A 463 -1.02 28.70 9.16
C LYS A 463 -1.84 29.96 8.87
N GLU A 464 -2.12 30.27 7.61
CA GLU A 464 -2.98 31.38 7.22
C GLU A 464 -4.41 31.16 7.75
N LYS A 465 -4.99 29.98 7.51
CA LYS A 465 -6.32 29.63 8.01
C LYS A 465 -6.42 29.62 9.54
N GLN A 466 -5.36 29.22 10.24
CA GLN A 466 -5.32 29.30 11.71
C GLN A 466 -5.39 30.74 12.21
N ARG A 467 -4.81 31.71 11.48
CA ARG A 467 -4.94 33.15 11.81
C ARG A 467 -6.37 33.65 11.62
N ASP A 468 -7.09 33.07 10.67
CA ASP A 468 -8.52 33.33 10.44
C ASP A 468 -9.44 32.63 11.47
N GLY A 469 -8.87 31.93 12.46
CA GLY A 469 -9.60 31.29 13.55
C GLY A 469 -9.90 29.81 13.36
N LEU A 470 -9.32 29.15 12.34
CA LEU A 470 -9.49 27.71 12.13
C LEU A 470 -8.75 26.91 13.22
N GLY A 471 -9.51 26.21 14.08
CA GLY A 471 -8.95 25.36 15.13
C GLY A 471 -8.78 23.90 14.74
N ASN A 472 -9.74 23.34 13.99
CA ASN A 472 -9.87 21.91 13.73
C ASN A 472 -10.19 21.65 12.24
N VAL A 473 -9.85 20.47 11.74
CA VAL A 473 -10.17 20.01 10.37
C VAL A 473 -10.61 18.55 10.37
N THR A 474 -11.29 18.16 9.29
CA THR A 474 -11.53 16.75 8.96
C THR A 474 -10.72 16.38 7.72
N ILE A 475 -9.86 15.37 7.83
CA ILE A 475 -9.18 14.71 6.72
C ILE A 475 -10.10 13.59 6.23
N ASP A 476 -10.50 13.63 4.97
CA ASP A 476 -11.29 12.58 4.34
C ASP A 476 -10.48 11.94 3.21
N CYS A 477 -10.13 10.67 3.39
CA CYS A 477 -9.49 9.82 2.41
C CYS A 477 -10.38 8.64 1.97
N SER A 478 -11.66 8.60 2.40
CA SER A 478 -12.56 7.44 2.24
C SER A 478 -12.69 6.96 0.78
N GLU A 479 -12.83 7.90 -0.15
CA GLU A 479 -12.90 7.63 -1.59
C GLU A 479 -11.53 7.58 -2.28
N GLY A 480 -10.43 7.51 -1.52
CA GLY A 480 -9.06 7.60 -2.05
C GLY A 480 -8.69 8.99 -2.61
N LYS A 481 -9.52 10.01 -2.33
CA LYS A 481 -9.26 11.41 -2.69
C LYS A 481 -8.74 12.19 -1.49
N PRO A 482 -7.78 13.11 -1.66
CA PRO A 482 -7.17 13.86 -0.57
C PRO A 482 -8.05 15.06 -0.18
N ARG A 483 -9.14 14.86 0.58
CA ARG A 483 -10.02 15.98 0.98
C ARG A 483 -9.65 16.49 2.37
N ILE A 484 -9.53 17.81 2.51
CA ILE A 484 -9.38 18.49 3.80
C ILE A 484 -10.56 19.42 3.97
N TRP A 485 -11.46 19.08 4.88
CA TRP A 485 -12.63 19.88 5.21
C TRP A 485 -12.29 20.85 6.36
N LEU A 486 -12.57 22.14 6.14
CA LEU A 486 -12.35 23.23 7.09
C LEU A 486 -13.39 23.28 8.22
N LYS A 487 -14.01 22.14 8.54
CA LYS A 487 -14.95 21.94 9.63
C LYS A 487 -14.91 20.51 10.15
N ASP A 488 -15.57 20.31 11.27
CA ASP A 488 -15.93 18.99 11.81
C ASP A 488 -17.04 18.39 10.95
N VAL A 489 -16.69 17.44 10.09
CA VAL A 489 -17.64 16.73 9.23
C VAL A 489 -18.01 15.42 9.91
N GLU A 490 -19.32 15.14 10.01
CA GLU A 490 -19.79 13.89 10.61
C GLU A 490 -19.56 12.71 9.66
N TYR A 491 -19.06 11.60 10.21
CA TYR A 491 -18.84 10.36 9.47
C TYR A 491 -19.13 9.11 10.30
N ASP A 492 -19.44 7.99 9.67
CA ASP A 492 -19.49 6.67 10.30
C ASP A 492 -18.55 5.70 9.58
N PHE A 493 -18.36 4.50 10.11
CA PHE A 493 -17.58 3.45 9.43
C PHE A 493 -18.11 2.06 9.75
N ASP A 494 -18.00 1.14 8.80
CA ASP A 494 -18.33 -0.27 8.96
C ASP A 494 -17.06 -1.10 8.94
N SER A 495 -16.96 -2.08 9.86
CA SER A 495 -15.87 -3.05 9.87
C SER A 495 -16.31 -4.29 9.10
N ILE A 496 -15.64 -4.60 7.98
CA ILE A 496 -15.96 -5.72 7.10
C ILE A 496 -14.79 -6.68 7.08
N GLU A 497 -15.07 -7.95 7.39
CA GLU A 497 -14.11 -9.03 7.25
C GLU A 497 -14.20 -9.63 5.84
N PHE A 498 -13.28 -9.23 4.97
CA PHE A 498 -13.31 -9.61 3.55
C PHE A 498 -13.21 -11.14 3.34
N ALA A 499 -12.51 -11.84 4.24
CA ALA A 499 -12.38 -13.29 4.20
C ALA A 499 -13.71 -14.04 4.43
N GLN A 500 -14.69 -13.41 5.08
CA GLN A 500 -16.00 -14.02 5.37
C GLN A 500 -17.07 -13.67 4.32
N LEU A 501 -16.72 -12.91 3.27
CA LEU A 501 -17.67 -12.59 2.22
C LEU A 501 -18.14 -13.84 1.49
N PRO A 502 -19.43 -13.91 1.13
CA PRO A 502 -19.99 -15.09 0.48
C PRO A 502 -19.42 -15.29 -0.92
N SER A 503 -19.32 -16.55 -1.35
CA SER A 503 -18.99 -16.91 -2.72
C SER A 503 -20.20 -16.73 -3.65
N THR A 504 -19.97 -16.18 -4.84
CA THR A 504 -21.00 -15.96 -5.88
C THR A 504 -20.69 -16.80 -7.11
N LYS A 505 -21.73 -17.11 -7.91
CA LYS A 505 -21.58 -17.75 -9.22
C LYS A 505 -21.11 -16.72 -10.27
N THR A 506 -21.73 -15.55 -10.25
CA THR A 506 -21.35 -14.36 -10.99
C THR A 506 -20.09 -13.80 -10.35
N GLN A 507 -19.00 -13.68 -11.11
CA GLN A 507 -17.75 -13.15 -10.55
C GLN A 507 -17.92 -11.68 -10.19
N VAL A 508 -17.55 -11.30 -8.97
CA VAL A 508 -17.58 -9.90 -8.56
C VAL A 508 -16.15 -9.37 -8.59
N LEU A 509 -15.91 -8.52 -9.57
CA LEU A 509 -14.62 -7.96 -9.92
C LEU A 509 -14.51 -6.52 -9.42
N VAL A 510 -13.29 -5.97 -9.46
CA VAL A 510 -13.03 -4.57 -9.11
C VAL A 510 -12.48 -3.77 -10.28
N ASN A 511 -12.85 -2.50 -10.39
CA ASN A 511 -12.28 -1.52 -11.31
C ASN A 511 -11.00 -0.94 -10.68
N LEU A 512 -9.89 -1.04 -11.41
CA LEU A 512 -8.57 -0.59 -10.97
C LEU A 512 -7.96 0.37 -11.98
N GLY A 513 -6.90 1.07 -11.58
CA GLY A 513 -6.22 2.02 -12.45
C GLY A 513 -4.89 2.48 -11.89
N ILE A 514 -4.79 2.58 -10.56
CA ILE A 514 -3.56 2.97 -9.88
C ILE A 514 -2.78 1.70 -9.51
N PRO A 515 -1.54 1.51 -10.01
CA PRO A 515 -0.75 0.30 -9.80
C PRO A 515 -0.55 -0.09 -8.33
N LYS A 516 0.00 0.80 -7.50
CA LYS A 516 0.20 0.51 -6.07
C LYS A 516 -1.12 0.31 -5.31
N GLY A 517 -2.17 1.03 -5.70
CA GLY A 517 -3.50 0.85 -5.13
C GLY A 517 -4.08 -0.55 -5.39
N ALA A 518 -3.72 -1.17 -6.52
CA ALA A 518 -4.17 -2.50 -6.89
C ALA A 518 -3.59 -3.62 -6.00
N LEU A 519 -2.40 -3.43 -5.41
CA LEU A 519 -1.83 -4.41 -4.46
C LEU A 519 -2.71 -4.56 -3.21
N SER A 520 -3.36 -3.48 -2.76
CA SER A 520 -4.33 -3.51 -1.66
C SER A 520 -5.71 -3.92 -2.15
N SER A 521 -6.26 -3.19 -3.13
CA SER A 521 -7.63 -3.37 -3.56
C SER A 521 -7.88 -4.67 -4.34
N GLY A 522 -6.84 -5.32 -4.85
CA GLY A 522 -6.94 -6.57 -5.62
C GLY A 522 -6.93 -7.85 -4.77
N LYS A 523 -6.60 -7.77 -3.48
CA LYS A 523 -6.38 -8.96 -2.63
C LYS A 523 -7.61 -9.88 -2.54
N TYR A 524 -8.81 -9.30 -2.38
CA TYR A 524 -10.05 -10.05 -2.11
C TYR A 524 -11.02 -10.22 -3.30
N PRO A 525 -11.20 -9.25 -4.23
CA PRO A 525 -12.09 -9.39 -5.40
C PRO A 525 -11.72 -10.53 -6.35
N ASP A 526 -12.66 -11.10 -7.10
CA ASP A 526 -12.41 -12.29 -7.95
C ASP A 526 -11.51 -12.01 -9.19
N GLY A 527 -10.95 -10.81 -9.27
CA GLY A 527 -10.13 -10.30 -10.38
C GLY A 527 -10.42 -8.82 -10.62
N THR A 528 -9.99 -8.32 -11.77
CA THR A 528 -10.38 -6.99 -12.25
C THR A 528 -11.02 -7.07 -13.62
N GLY A 529 -12.23 -6.51 -13.75
CA GLY A 529 -12.95 -6.43 -15.03
C GLY A 529 -12.64 -5.16 -15.82
N LEU A 530 -11.89 -4.23 -15.22
CA LEU A 530 -11.48 -2.98 -15.85
C LEU A 530 -10.27 -2.38 -15.11
N ALA A 531 -9.08 -2.65 -15.60
CA ALA A 531 -7.86 -1.90 -15.30
C ALA A 531 -7.65 -0.83 -16.39
N ARG A 532 -7.60 0.44 -16.00
CA ARG A 532 -7.51 1.58 -16.92
C ARG A 532 -6.07 2.06 -17.11
N LEU A 533 -5.55 2.01 -18.34
CA LEU A 533 -4.19 2.48 -18.66
C LEU A 533 -4.02 3.99 -18.51
N GLU A 534 -5.10 4.76 -18.60
CA GLU A 534 -5.04 6.23 -18.60
C GLU A 534 -4.41 6.78 -17.31
N PHE A 535 -4.55 6.10 -16.18
CA PHE A 535 -3.91 6.49 -14.93
C PHE A 535 -2.39 6.31 -14.99
N ILE A 536 -1.90 5.19 -15.51
CA ILE A 536 -0.46 4.96 -15.69
C ILE A 536 0.13 6.01 -16.64
N ILE A 537 -0.56 6.28 -17.75
CA ILE A 537 -0.12 7.28 -18.72
C ILE A 537 -0.12 8.69 -18.12
N ASN A 538 -1.14 9.08 -17.34
CA ASN A 538 -1.23 10.42 -16.75
C ASN A 538 -0.29 10.64 -15.56
N ASP A 539 -0.03 9.61 -14.76
CA ASP A 539 0.69 9.77 -13.49
C ASP A 539 2.18 9.44 -13.64
N GLU A 540 2.52 8.37 -14.39
CA GLU A 540 3.89 7.87 -14.50
C GLU A 540 4.58 8.34 -15.79
N ILE A 541 3.89 8.29 -16.93
CA ILE A 541 4.50 8.59 -18.24
C ILE A 541 4.43 10.08 -18.58
N ARG A 542 3.24 10.69 -18.46
CA ARG A 542 2.93 12.13 -18.64
C ARG A 542 3.21 12.73 -20.03
N ILE A 543 3.72 11.94 -20.96
CA ILE A 543 4.18 12.36 -22.28
C ILE A 543 3.33 11.70 -23.36
N HIS A 544 3.02 12.45 -24.42
CA HIS A 544 2.33 11.92 -25.58
C HIS A 544 3.22 10.89 -26.31
N PRO A 545 2.72 9.68 -26.65
CA PRO A 545 3.55 8.61 -27.21
C PRO A 545 4.24 9.02 -28.53
N ASN A 546 3.54 9.69 -29.45
CA ASN A 546 4.17 10.20 -30.68
C ASN A 546 5.32 11.18 -30.43
N ALA A 547 5.31 11.93 -29.30
CA ALA A 547 6.42 12.83 -28.97
C ALA A 547 7.68 12.07 -28.51
N LEU A 548 7.52 10.82 -28.04
CA LEU A 548 8.62 9.93 -27.72
C LEU A 548 9.16 9.25 -28.98
N ILE A 549 8.26 8.72 -29.82
CA ILE A 549 8.60 8.11 -31.12
C ILE A 549 9.34 9.11 -32.01
N GLU A 550 8.83 10.34 -32.11
CA GLU A 550 9.42 11.38 -32.97
C GLU A 550 10.42 12.28 -32.24
N PHE A 551 10.95 11.88 -31.09
CA PHE A 551 11.78 12.75 -30.25
C PHE A 551 12.96 13.38 -31.03
N ASP A 552 13.69 12.58 -31.80
CA ASP A 552 14.81 13.07 -32.61
C ASP A 552 14.36 14.03 -33.71
N SER A 553 13.21 13.75 -34.35
CA SER A 553 12.58 14.64 -35.33
C SER A 553 12.17 15.98 -34.71
N LEU A 554 11.68 15.98 -33.47
CA LEU A 554 11.35 17.20 -32.72
C LEU A 554 12.60 18.01 -32.37
N VAL A 555 13.70 17.35 -31.99
CA VAL A 555 15.00 18.00 -31.76
C VAL A 555 15.52 18.65 -33.05
N MET A 556 15.41 17.97 -34.20
CA MET A 556 15.77 18.53 -35.51
C MET A 556 14.88 19.72 -35.86
N ARG A 557 13.56 19.61 -35.69
CA ARG A 557 12.60 20.71 -35.89
C ARG A 557 12.98 21.94 -35.05
N TYR A 558 13.32 21.73 -33.78
CA TYR A 558 13.77 22.79 -32.90
C TYR A 558 15.04 23.49 -33.43
N GLY A 559 16.03 22.72 -33.92
CA GLY A 559 17.23 23.25 -34.56
C GLY A 559 16.93 24.11 -35.79
N VAL A 560 16.08 23.62 -36.70
CA VAL A 560 15.67 24.35 -37.91
C VAL A 560 14.95 25.66 -37.56
N LEU A 561 14.05 25.63 -36.58
CA LEU A 561 13.34 26.82 -36.12
C LEU A 561 14.29 27.88 -35.55
N LEU A 562 15.32 27.46 -34.80
CA LEU A 562 16.37 28.36 -34.31
C LEU A 562 17.19 28.99 -35.45
N GLU A 563 17.53 28.22 -36.48
CA GLU A 563 18.22 28.75 -37.66
C GLU A 563 17.37 29.75 -38.44
N HIS A 564 16.08 29.45 -38.65
CA HIS A 564 15.15 30.36 -39.31
C HIS A 564 14.99 31.66 -38.52
N ARG A 565 14.88 31.58 -37.19
CA ARG A 565 14.85 32.77 -36.33
C ARG A 565 16.11 33.62 -36.49
N LYS A 566 17.31 33.02 -36.52
CA LYS A 566 18.57 33.75 -36.76
C LYS A 566 18.58 34.48 -38.12
N LYS A 567 17.95 33.90 -39.14
CA LYS A 567 17.81 34.56 -40.46
C LYS A 567 16.84 35.76 -40.42
N ILE A 568 15.78 35.69 -39.60
CA ILE A 568 14.78 36.76 -39.43
C ILE A 568 15.32 37.90 -38.54
N GLU A 569 16.16 37.62 -37.55
CA GLU A 569 16.80 38.65 -36.70
C GLU A 569 17.70 39.63 -37.50
N ASN A 570 18.12 39.26 -38.71
CA ASN A 570 18.85 40.13 -39.65
C ASN A 570 17.93 41.05 -40.50
N ILE A 571 16.61 41.02 -40.31
CA ILE A 571 15.62 41.86 -41.01
C ILE A 571 15.29 43.09 -40.13
N LYS A 572 15.17 44.28 -40.74
CA LYS A 572 14.90 45.53 -40.01
C LYS A 572 13.59 45.45 -39.21
N LYS A 573 13.65 45.87 -37.94
CA LYS A 573 12.51 45.95 -36.99
C LYS A 573 11.26 46.68 -37.51
N SER A 574 11.39 47.51 -38.56
CA SER A 574 10.28 48.26 -39.18
C SER A 574 9.30 47.38 -39.96
N ASP A 575 9.70 46.15 -40.32
CA ASP A 575 8.96 45.30 -41.26
C ASP A 575 8.26 44.12 -40.56
N LEU A 576 8.41 43.98 -39.24
CA LEU A 576 7.83 42.91 -38.41
C LEU A 576 6.51 43.38 -37.78
N TYR A 577 5.40 43.22 -38.50
CA TYR A 577 4.05 43.40 -37.94
C TYR A 577 3.62 42.15 -37.13
N HIS A 578 3.36 42.37 -35.84
CA HIS A 578 2.62 41.54 -34.86
C HIS A 578 3.11 40.12 -34.51
N LYS A 579 3.38 39.91 -33.20
CA LYS A 579 3.56 38.63 -32.47
C LYS A 579 4.27 37.54 -33.28
N ASP A 580 5.60 37.50 -33.22
CA ASP A 580 6.42 36.44 -33.81
C ASP A 580 5.93 35.03 -33.37
N PRO A 581 5.20 34.30 -34.25
CA PRO A 581 4.61 33.00 -33.91
C PRO A 581 5.70 31.95 -33.67
N PHE A 582 6.84 32.09 -34.37
CA PHE A 582 7.99 31.20 -34.25
C PHE A 582 8.60 31.27 -32.87
N ASN A 583 8.65 32.45 -32.24
CA ASN A 583 9.18 32.56 -30.87
C ASN A 583 8.35 31.81 -29.85
N LYS A 584 7.03 31.83 -29.99
CA LYS A 584 6.14 31.10 -29.07
C LYS A 584 6.27 29.60 -29.27
N GLU A 585 6.36 29.14 -30.53
CA GLU A 585 6.56 27.74 -30.85
C GLU A 585 7.94 27.23 -30.41
N ILE A 586 9.02 27.99 -30.67
CA ILE A 586 10.38 27.67 -30.22
C ILE A 586 10.43 27.52 -28.69
N LEU A 587 9.82 28.45 -27.95
CA LEU A 587 9.82 28.39 -26.49
C LEU A 587 9.05 27.15 -26.00
N LYS A 588 7.85 26.93 -26.52
CA LYS A 588 7.00 25.79 -26.12
C LYS A 588 7.64 24.45 -26.49
N LEU A 589 8.28 24.36 -27.66
CA LEU A 589 8.99 23.16 -28.10
C LEU A 589 10.25 22.91 -27.25
N LYS A 590 11.01 23.96 -26.91
CA LYS A 590 12.15 23.83 -25.99
C LYS A 590 11.71 23.29 -24.63
N GLU A 591 10.69 23.90 -24.03
CA GLU A 591 10.13 23.46 -22.75
C GLU A 591 9.63 22.01 -22.82
N THR A 592 9.04 21.61 -23.95
CA THR A 592 8.59 20.23 -24.18
C THR A 592 9.78 19.27 -24.21
N LEU A 593 10.81 19.56 -25.00
CA LEU A 593 12.01 18.72 -25.13
C LEU A 593 12.78 18.60 -23.81
N ASP A 594 12.92 19.71 -23.08
CA ASP A 594 13.62 19.72 -21.79
C ASP A 594 12.85 18.88 -20.76
N LYS A 595 11.52 18.97 -20.70
CA LYS A 595 10.68 18.13 -19.84
C LYS A 595 10.73 16.65 -20.22
N ILE A 596 10.72 16.32 -21.52
CA ILE A 596 10.84 14.93 -21.97
C ILE A 596 12.18 14.36 -21.49
N ARG A 597 13.29 15.09 -21.65
CA ARG A 597 14.62 14.66 -21.16
C ARG A 597 14.67 14.47 -19.65
N GLU A 598 13.97 15.33 -18.90
CA GLU A 598 13.88 15.25 -17.45
C GLU A 598 13.11 14.00 -17.00
N ILE A 599 11.96 13.71 -17.61
CA ILE A 599 11.10 12.58 -17.23
C ILE A 599 11.68 11.25 -17.71
N THR A 600 12.22 11.20 -18.93
CA THR A 600 12.82 10.00 -19.54
C THR A 600 14.29 9.81 -19.13
N PHE A 601 14.68 10.43 -18.01
CA PHE A 601 16.03 10.34 -17.51
C PHE A 601 16.45 8.88 -17.26
N GLY A 602 17.63 8.50 -17.73
CA GLY A 602 18.14 7.12 -17.66
C GLY A 602 17.76 6.22 -18.83
N TYR A 603 16.91 6.68 -19.75
CA TYR A 603 16.53 5.95 -20.96
C TYR A 603 17.16 6.64 -22.19
N GLU A 604 18.01 5.92 -22.92
CA GLU A 604 18.52 6.41 -24.21
C GLU A 604 17.40 6.40 -25.25
N ASP A 605 16.77 5.24 -25.41
CA ASP A 605 15.57 5.05 -26.22
C ASP A 605 14.32 5.55 -25.48
N LYS A 606 13.62 6.51 -26.09
CA LYS A 606 12.42 7.15 -25.53
C LYS A 606 11.18 6.28 -25.67
N GLU A 607 11.15 5.39 -26.66
CA GLU A 607 10.06 4.41 -26.81
C GLU A 607 10.13 3.36 -25.72
N GLU A 608 11.33 2.86 -25.42
CA GLU A 608 11.56 1.87 -24.36
C GLU A 608 11.11 2.39 -22.98
N PHE A 609 11.28 3.69 -22.71
CA PHE A 609 10.71 4.31 -21.49
C PHE A 609 9.19 4.12 -21.40
N TYR A 610 8.47 4.36 -22.50
CA TYR A 610 7.02 4.21 -22.53
C TYR A 610 6.61 2.75 -22.32
N ILE A 611 7.28 1.83 -23.03
CA ILE A 611 7.03 0.38 -22.95
C ILE A 611 7.28 -0.12 -21.53
N GLU A 612 8.44 0.22 -20.95
CA GLU A 612 8.84 -0.24 -19.60
C GLU A 612 7.87 0.28 -18.55
N LYS A 613 7.59 1.58 -18.52
CA LYS A 613 6.70 2.15 -17.49
C LYS A 613 5.27 1.65 -17.60
N LEU A 614 4.77 1.50 -18.82
CA LEU A 614 3.44 0.93 -19.02
C LEU A 614 3.40 -0.55 -18.61
N ALA A 615 4.43 -1.33 -18.94
CA ALA A 615 4.53 -2.73 -18.53
C ALA A 615 4.63 -2.87 -17.01
N GLU A 616 5.41 -2.02 -16.33
CA GLU A 616 5.53 -2.01 -14.86
C GLU A 616 4.18 -1.73 -14.18
N GLY A 617 3.45 -0.72 -14.65
CA GLY A 617 2.14 -0.36 -14.13
C GLY A 617 1.11 -1.49 -14.34
N ILE A 618 1.02 -2.05 -15.55
CA ILE A 618 0.14 -3.18 -15.87
C ILE A 618 0.49 -4.40 -15.02
N ALA A 619 1.78 -4.72 -14.93
CA ALA A 619 2.26 -5.88 -14.23
C ALA A 619 1.94 -5.81 -12.72
N THR A 620 2.11 -4.64 -12.13
CA THR A 620 1.78 -4.41 -10.72
C THR A 620 0.28 -4.58 -10.45
N ILE A 621 -0.60 -4.11 -11.34
CA ILE A 621 -2.05 -4.33 -11.22
C ILE A 621 -2.38 -5.83 -11.31
N ALA A 622 -1.84 -6.52 -12.32
CA ALA A 622 -2.11 -7.93 -12.55
C ALA A 622 -1.58 -8.83 -11.41
N ALA A 623 -0.44 -8.48 -10.81
CA ALA A 623 0.09 -9.14 -9.62
C ALA A 623 -0.79 -8.89 -8.39
N GLY A 624 -1.36 -7.69 -8.26
CA GLY A 624 -2.24 -7.31 -7.16
C GLY A 624 -3.51 -8.16 -7.05
N VAL A 625 -4.08 -8.58 -8.19
CA VAL A 625 -5.28 -9.43 -8.25
C VAL A 625 -5.00 -10.93 -8.36
N TRP A 626 -3.73 -11.32 -8.51
CA TRP A 626 -3.37 -12.71 -8.80
C TRP A 626 -3.80 -13.68 -7.70
N LYS A 627 -4.59 -14.68 -8.04
CA LYS A 627 -4.93 -15.81 -7.16
C LYS A 627 -5.65 -16.90 -7.94
N GLU A 628 -5.64 -18.09 -7.38
CA GLU A 628 -6.52 -19.17 -7.81
C GLU A 628 -7.92 -18.95 -7.25
N LEU A 629 -8.92 -18.94 -8.12
CA LEU A 629 -10.33 -18.87 -7.75
C LEU A 629 -10.86 -20.26 -7.37
N PRO A 630 -12.01 -20.37 -6.66
CA PRO A 630 -12.57 -21.66 -6.25
C PRO A 630 -12.86 -22.64 -7.40
N ASN A 631 -12.97 -22.16 -8.64
CA ASN A 631 -13.15 -22.97 -9.84
C ASN A 631 -11.84 -23.47 -10.46
N GLY A 632 -10.68 -23.17 -9.87
CA GLY A 632 -9.34 -23.53 -10.36
C GLY A 632 -8.78 -22.59 -11.44
N GLU A 633 -9.52 -21.55 -11.85
CA GLU A 633 -9.01 -20.54 -12.78
C GLU A 633 -8.17 -19.49 -12.03
N ILE A 634 -7.18 -18.90 -12.72
CA ILE A 634 -6.49 -17.71 -12.20
C ILE A 634 -7.39 -16.49 -12.41
N ALA A 635 -7.51 -15.66 -11.37
CA ALA A 635 -8.24 -14.40 -11.41
C ALA A 635 -7.80 -13.53 -12.60
N GLU A 636 -8.77 -13.20 -13.45
CA GLU A 636 -8.54 -12.43 -14.68
C GLU A 636 -8.20 -10.97 -14.36
N CYS A 637 -7.24 -10.41 -15.11
CA CYS A 637 -6.89 -9.00 -15.08
C CYS A 637 -7.19 -8.35 -16.44
N VAL A 638 -8.41 -7.86 -16.61
CA VAL A 638 -8.86 -7.22 -17.84
C VAL A 638 -8.32 -5.80 -17.93
N VAL A 639 -7.37 -5.56 -18.83
CA VAL A 639 -6.68 -4.28 -19.03
C VAL A 639 -7.26 -3.59 -20.25
N ARG A 640 -7.97 -2.48 -20.05
CA ARG A 640 -8.49 -1.67 -21.15
C ARG A 640 -7.37 -0.82 -21.73
N LEU A 641 -7.10 -0.99 -23.02
CA LEU A 641 -6.13 -0.16 -23.75
C LEU A 641 -6.59 1.30 -23.80
N SER A 642 -5.71 2.22 -24.21
CA SER A 642 -5.96 3.65 -24.06
C SER A 642 -7.23 4.13 -24.77
N ASP A 643 -8.15 4.71 -24.02
CA ASP A 643 -9.40 5.28 -24.54
C ASP A 643 -9.44 6.81 -24.38
N PHE A 644 -8.26 7.44 -24.39
CA PHE A 644 -8.17 8.89 -24.34
C PHE A 644 -8.84 9.55 -25.55
N LYS A 645 -9.54 10.63 -25.27
CA LYS A 645 -10.04 11.57 -26.26
C LYS A 645 -8.90 12.51 -26.70
N THR A 646 -9.06 13.11 -27.88
CA THR A 646 -8.13 14.09 -28.46
C THR A 646 -7.75 15.22 -27.49
N ASN A 647 -8.73 15.75 -26.75
CA ASN A 647 -8.49 16.82 -25.77
C ASN A 647 -7.71 16.34 -24.52
N GLU A 648 -7.75 15.05 -24.19
CA GLU A 648 -7.00 14.48 -23.08
C GLU A 648 -5.55 14.22 -23.51
N TYR A 649 -5.33 13.64 -24.69
CA TYR A 649 -3.98 13.53 -25.27
C TYR A 649 -3.32 14.90 -25.46
N ALA A 650 -4.07 15.93 -25.83
CA ALA A 650 -3.55 17.29 -26.01
C ALA A 650 -2.95 17.88 -24.72
N ASN A 651 -3.39 17.41 -23.55
CA ASN A 651 -2.90 17.85 -22.25
C ASN A 651 -1.59 17.17 -21.82
N LEU A 652 -1.21 16.06 -22.47
CA LEU A 652 0.08 15.42 -22.23
C LEU A 652 1.23 16.28 -22.76
N ILE A 653 2.42 16.07 -22.20
CA ILE A 653 3.62 16.77 -22.68
C ILE A 653 3.87 16.38 -24.15
N GLY A 654 3.93 17.39 -25.02
CA GLY A 654 4.05 17.21 -26.47
C GLY A 654 2.73 16.99 -27.21
N GLY A 655 1.61 16.74 -26.53
CA GLY A 655 0.32 16.44 -27.15
C GLY A 655 -0.22 17.54 -28.07
N TRP A 656 0.04 18.80 -27.74
CA TRP A 656 -0.36 19.96 -28.55
C TRP A 656 0.19 19.98 -29.99
N ILE A 657 1.17 19.14 -30.32
CA ILE A 657 1.76 19.01 -31.66
C ILE A 657 0.89 18.11 -32.54
N TYR A 658 0.30 17.08 -31.93
CA TYR A 658 -0.36 15.96 -32.60
C TYR A 658 -1.89 16.07 -32.55
N GLU A 659 -2.42 16.71 -31.51
CA GLU A 659 -3.85 16.72 -31.23
C GLU A 659 -4.50 18.04 -31.64
N GLY A 660 -5.48 17.95 -32.55
CA GLY A 660 -6.30 19.08 -33.01
C GLY A 660 -7.51 19.37 -32.12
N GLU A 661 -8.25 20.44 -32.42
CA GLU A 661 -9.54 20.69 -31.78
C GLU A 661 -10.63 19.83 -32.43
N GLU A 662 -11.44 19.16 -31.61
CA GLU A 662 -12.62 18.41 -32.05
C GLU A 662 -13.89 19.00 -31.43
N ASN A 663 -14.94 19.16 -32.25
CA ASN A 663 -16.23 19.67 -31.78
C ASN A 663 -16.93 18.72 -30.80
N ASN A 664 -16.75 17.40 -30.97
CA ASN A 664 -17.38 16.38 -30.12
C ASN A 664 -16.36 15.27 -29.77
N PRO A 665 -15.45 15.52 -28.81
CA PRO A 665 -14.42 14.55 -28.46
C PRO A 665 -14.96 13.17 -28.02
N MET A 666 -16.19 13.12 -27.49
CA MET A 666 -16.85 11.86 -27.12
C MET A 666 -17.03 10.91 -28.32
N LEU A 667 -17.35 11.46 -29.51
CA LEU A 667 -17.57 10.70 -30.75
C LEU A 667 -16.36 10.72 -31.68
N GLY A 668 -15.29 11.42 -31.28
CA GLY A 668 -14.17 11.79 -32.13
C GLY A 668 -13.14 10.68 -32.36
N PHE A 669 -11.92 11.10 -32.66
CA PHE A 669 -10.77 10.22 -32.82
C PHE A 669 -10.36 9.66 -31.44
N ARG A 670 -10.75 8.41 -31.14
CA ARG A 670 -10.42 7.67 -29.90
C ARG A 670 -10.58 6.16 -30.06
N GLY A 671 -10.10 5.40 -29.08
CA GLY A 671 -10.20 3.95 -29.00
C GLY A 671 -9.68 3.23 -30.26
N CYS A 672 -10.33 2.14 -30.64
CA CYS A 672 -9.94 1.29 -31.78
C CYS A 672 -9.66 2.06 -33.09
N SER A 673 -10.38 3.14 -33.36
CA SER A 673 -10.18 3.91 -34.59
C SER A 673 -8.85 4.67 -34.60
N ARG A 674 -8.30 5.03 -33.44
CA ARG A 674 -6.92 5.54 -33.36
C ARG A 674 -5.93 4.44 -33.68
N TYR A 675 -6.11 3.25 -33.13
CA TYR A 675 -5.14 2.15 -33.24
C TYR A 675 -4.88 1.72 -34.68
N VAL A 676 -5.88 1.85 -35.56
CA VAL A 676 -5.77 1.47 -36.97
C VAL A 676 -5.37 2.61 -37.91
N HIS A 677 -5.22 3.84 -37.39
CA HIS A 677 -4.88 5.02 -38.18
C HIS A 677 -3.37 5.22 -38.24
N GLU A 678 -2.86 5.60 -39.40
CA GLU A 678 -1.41 5.74 -39.64
C GLU A 678 -0.72 6.71 -38.67
N ASP A 679 -1.37 7.83 -38.34
CA ASP A 679 -0.84 8.83 -37.39
C ASP A 679 -0.66 8.33 -35.94
N PHE A 680 -1.24 7.19 -35.57
CA PHE A 680 -1.23 6.71 -34.17
C PHE A 680 -0.92 5.22 -34.02
N GLN A 681 -0.90 4.44 -35.11
CA GLN A 681 -0.68 3.00 -35.06
C GLN A 681 0.64 2.62 -34.36
N GLU A 682 1.71 3.41 -34.53
CA GLU A 682 2.99 3.19 -33.85
C GLU A 682 2.87 3.36 -32.33
N ALA A 683 2.11 4.36 -31.85
CA ALA A 683 1.83 4.51 -30.43
C ALA A 683 1.06 3.32 -29.85
N PHE A 684 0.10 2.78 -30.61
CA PHE A 684 -0.62 1.56 -30.24
C PHE A 684 0.31 0.34 -30.15
N ILE A 685 1.29 0.21 -31.06
CA ILE A 685 2.30 -0.86 -31.01
C ILE A 685 3.11 -0.79 -29.70
N LEU A 686 3.42 0.40 -29.18
CA LEU A 686 4.09 0.54 -27.88
C LEU A 686 3.24 -0.06 -26.73
N GLU A 687 1.91 0.14 -26.74
CA GLU A 687 1.01 -0.47 -25.75
C GLU A 687 0.98 -1.99 -25.86
N LEU A 688 0.99 -2.53 -27.09
CA LEU A 688 1.05 -3.98 -27.33
C LEU A 688 2.37 -4.58 -26.84
N LYS A 689 3.50 -3.92 -27.12
CA LYS A 689 4.82 -4.33 -26.60
C LYS A 689 4.84 -4.35 -25.08
N ALA A 690 4.21 -3.37 -24.42
CA ALA A 690 4.11 -3.34 -22.95
C ALA A 690 3.28 -4.52 -22.40
N ILE A 691 2.12 -4.83 -23.00
CA ILE A 691 1.29 -5.99 -22.64
C ILE A 691 2.08 -7.30 -22.80
N LYS A 692 2.76 -7.46 -23.94
CA LYS A 692 3.58 -8.64 -24.21
C LYS A 692 4.69 -8.80 -23.18
N LYS A 693 5.43 -7.72 -22.88
CA LYS A 693 6.50 -7.70 -21.89
C LYS A 693 6.01 -8.08 -20.49
N ALA A 694 4.89 -7.51 -20.04
CA ALA A 694 4.28 -7.85 -18.75
C ALA A 694 3.86 -9.33 -18.67
N ARG A 695 3.32 -9.89 -19.77
CA ARG A 695 3.00 -11.33 -19.85
C ARG A 695 4.24 -12.22 -19.84
N GLU A 696 5.32 -11.81 -20.51
CA GLU A 696 6.62 -12.50 -20.50
C GLU A 696 7.26 -12.52 -19.09
N TRP A 697 6.93 -11.55 -18.22
CA TRP A 697 7.30 -11.57 -16.80
C TRP A 697 6.50 -12.58 -15.96
N GLY A 698 5.51 -13.26 -16.56
CA GLY A 698 4.72 -14.34 -15.95
C GLY A 698 3.26 -14.00 -15.68
N LEU A 699 2.82 -12.77 -15.96
CA LEU A 699 1.46 -12.32 -15.67
C LEU A 699 0.50 -12.68 -16.81
N ILE A 700 0.33 -13.98 -17.00
CA ILE A 700 -0.51 -14.55 -18.06
C ILE A 700 -2.02 -14.29 -17.84
N ASN A 701 -2.40 -13.79 -16.67
CA ASN A 701 -3.77 -13.40 -16.35
C ASN A 701 -4.17 -12.03 -16.95
N ILE A 702 -3.25 -11.32 -17.61
CA ILE A 702 -3.54 -10.08 -18.33
C ILE A 702 -4.37 -10.38 -19.58
N ILE A 703 -5.53 -9.75 -19.70
CA ILE A 703 -6.43 -9.80 -20.85
C ILE A 703 -6.58 -8.38 -21.42
N PRO A 704 -5.99 -8.07 -22.59
CA PRO A 704 -6.23 -6.78 -23.25
C PRO A 704 -7.70 -6.66 -23.67
N MET A 705 -8.28 -5.51 -23.38
CA MET A 705 -9.63 -5.14 -23.76
C MET A 705 -9.62 -3.91 -24.67
N LEU A 706 -10.23 -4.04 -25.84
CA LEU A 706 -10.27 -2.97 -26.84
C LEU A 706 -11.48 -2.04 -26.61
N PRO A 707 -11.26 -0.73 -26.37
CA PRO A 707 -12.35 0.24 -26.27
C PRO A 707 -12.80 0.77 -27.64
N PHE A 708 -14.05 1.21 -27.71
CA PHE A 708 -14.65 1.97 -28.80
C PHE A 708 -14.51 1.32 -30.19
N CYS A 709 -14.57 -0.02 -30.25
CA CYS A 709 -14.49 -0.78 -31.50
C CYS A 709 -15.78 -0.63 -32.32
N ARG A 710 -15.75 0.14 -33.41
CA ARG A 710 -16.95 0.55 -34.13
C ARG A 710 -17.50 -0.52 -35.06
N SER A 711 -16.64 -1.37 -35.62
CA SER A 711 -17.06 -2.39 -36.59
C SER A 711 -16.21 -3.66 -36.52
N PRO A 712 -16.75 -4.82 -36.96
CA PRO A 712 -15.97 -6.05 -37.06
C PRO A 712 -14.76 -5.97 -38.01
N LYS A 713 -14.78 -5.06 -39.00
CA LYS A 713 -13.64 -4.83 -39.90
C LYS A 713 -12.49 -4.15 -39.17
N GLU A 714 -12.81 -3.22 -38.28
CA GLU A 714 -11.82 -2.57 -37.42
C GLU A 714 -11.25 -3.57 -36.41
N ALA A 715 -12.11 -4.39 -35.79
CA ALA A 715 -11.70 -5.50 -34.93
C ALA A 715 -10.70 -6.41 -35.65
N LYS A 716 -11.02 -6.86 -36.87
CA LYS A 716 -10.13 -7.70 -37.68
C LYS A 716 -8.75 -7.06 -37.87
N LYS A 717 -8.70 -5.79 -38.28
CA LYS A 717 -7.42 -5.09 -38.51
C LYS A 717 -6.60 -4.98 -37.22
N ILE A 718 -7.24 -4.73 -36.07
CA ILE A 718 -6.53 -4.65 -34.78
C ILE A 718 -5.99 -6.02 -34.37
N ILE A 719 -6.77 -7.09 -34.52
CA ILE A 719 -6.31 -8.45 -34.23
C ILE A 719 -5.11 -8.80 -35.12
N GLU A 720 -5.13 -8.45 -36.41
CA GLU A 720 -3.97 -8.63 -37.31
C GLU A 720 -2.73 -7.86 -36.82
N ILE A 721 -2.89 -6.63 -36.33
CA ILE A 721 -1.78 -5.85 -35.73
C ILE A 721 -1.26 -6.54 -34.47
N MET A 722 -2.14 -7.00 -33.58
CA MET A 722 -1.76 -7.73 -32.37
C MET A 722 -1.00 -9.02 -32.68
N GLU A 723 -1.45 -9.79 -33.67
CA GLU A 723 -0.78 -11.00 -34.13
C GLU A 723 0.62 -10.71 -34.68
N ASN A 724 0.78 -9.62 -35.46
CA ASN A 724 2.09 -9.21 -35.98
C ASN A 724 3.07 -8.81 -34.87
N GLU A 725 2.59 -8.23 -33.77
CA GLU A 725 3.41 -7.94 -32.58
C GLU A 725 3.64 -9.17 -31.68
N GLY A 726 3.07 -10.32 -32.05
CA GLY A 726 3.23 -11.60 -31.34
C GLY A 726 2.26 -11.82 -30.19
N LEU A 727 1.15 -11.08 -30.15
CA LEU A 727 0.03 -11.30 -29.23
C LEU A 727 -1.08 -12.08 -29.96
N VAL A 728 -0.91 -13.39 -30.07
CA VAL A 728 -1.83 -14.29 -30.78
C VAL A 728 -2.85 -14.90 -29.82
N ARG A 729 -4.14 -14.75 -30.09
CA ARG A 729 -5.23 -15.33 -29.27
C ARG A 729 -5.07 -16.84 -29.14
N GLY A 730 -5.26 -17.35 -27.92
CA GLY A 730 -5.11 -18.76 -27.56
C GLY A 730 -3.67 -19.22 -27.31
N GLN A 731 -2.66 -18.48 -27.77
CA GLN A 731 -1.26 -18.76 -27.45
C GLN A 731 -0.94 -18.27 -26.04
N ASP A 732 -0.26 -19.10 -25.24
CA ASP A 732 0.08 -18.83 -23.83
C ASP A 732 -1.12 -18.39 -22.97
N GLY A 733 -2.32 -18.83 -23.35
CA GLY A 733 -3.59 -18.48 -22.68
C GLY A 733 -4.08 -17.05 -22.94
N LEU A 734 -3.53 -16.33 -23.93
CA LEU A 734 -3.97 -14.97 -24.26
C LEU A 734 -5.43 -14.97 -24.73
N LYS A 735 -6.26 -14.19 -24.03
CA LYS A 735 -7.62 -13.81 -24.43
C LYS A 735 -7.63 -12.35 -24.85
N VAL A 736 -8.56 -11.96 -25.71
CA VAL A 736 -8.78 -10.54 -26.06
C VAL A 736 -10.26 -10.21 -25.92
N TYR A 737 -10.57 -9.18 -25.12
CA TYR A 737 -11.94 -8.71 -24.92
C TYR A 737 -12.21 -7.43 -25.70
N VAL A 738 -13.50 -7.10 -25.85
CA VAL A 738 -13.95 -5.82 -26.39
C VAL A 738 -14.94 -5.16 -25.45
N MET A 739 -14.88 -3.84 -25.36
CA MET A 739 -15.88 -3.08 -24.63
C MET A 739 -17.14 -2.97 -25.49
N ALA A 740 -18.25 -3.55 -25.03
CA ALA A 740 -19.56 -3.47 -25.66
C ALA A 740 -20.24 -2.17 -25.24
N GLU A 741 -19.90 -1.09 -25.93
CA GLU A 741 -20.30 0.26 -25.55
C GLU A 741 -20.91 1.07 -26.71
N ILE A 742 -20.93 0.51 -27.91
CA ILE A 742 -21.52 1.10 -29.10
C ILE A 742 -22.70 0.21 -29.56
N PRO A 743 -23.83 0.78 -30.03
CA PRO A 743 -24.94 -0.03 -30.54
C PRO A 743 -24.55 -1.05 -31.61
N SER A 744 -23.50 -0.80 -32.41
CA SER A 744 -22.99 -1.78 -33.37
C SER A 744 -22.39 -3.02 -32.70
N ASN A 745 -21.77 -2.90 -31.53
CA ASN A 745 -21.27 -4.04 -30.75
C ASN A 745 -22.40 -4.97 -30.32
N ILE A 746 -23.56 -4.39 -30.02
CA ILE A 746 -24.75 -5.12 -29.62
C ILE A 746 -25.39 -5.80 -30.83
N ILE A 747 -25.69 -5.03 -31.88
CA ILE A 747 -26.42 -5.53 -33.05
C ILE A 747 -25.62 -6.58 -33.83
N CYS A 748 -24.29 -6.45 -33.87
CA CYS A 748 -23.40 -7.37 -34.59
C CYS A 748 -22.60 -8.26 -33.62
N ALA A 749 -23.13 -8.54 -32.43
CA ALA A 749 -22.44 -9.30 -31.39
C ALA A 749 -21.95 -10.67 -31.88
N ASP A 750 -22.75 -11.35 -32.71
CA ASP A 750 -22.44 -12.64 -33.32
C ASP A 750 -21.18 -12.60 -34.19
N ILE A 751 -20.95 -11.51 -34.92
CA ILE A 751 -19.76 -11.31 -35.77
C ILE A 751 -18.56 -10.89 -34.91
N PHE A 752 -18.77 -10.06 -33.89
CA PHE A 752 -17.70 -9.67 -32.97
C PHE A 752 -17.14 -10.87 -32.17
N CYS A 753 -17.97 -11.88 -31.89
CA CYS A 753 -17.54 -13.13 -31.23
C CYS A 753 -16.45 -13.92 -31.99
N ASP A 754 -16.29 -13.67 -33.30
CA ASP A 754 -15.22 -14.30 -34.09
C ASP A 754 -13.84 -13.70 -33.74
N TYR A 755 -13.79 -12.43 -33.33
CA TYR A 755 -12.57 -11.68 -33.05
C TYR A 755 -12.22 -11.55 -31.56
N PHE A 756 -13.19 -11.77 -30.68
CA PHE A 756 -13.02 -11.58 -29.23
C PHE A 756 -13.46 -12.79 -28.42
N ASP A 757 -12.83 -12.97 -27.26
CA ASP A 757 -13.09 -14.08 -26.32
C ASP A 757 -14.14 -13.70 -25.26
N GLY A 758 -14.47 -12.42 -25.16
CA GLY A 758 -15.47 -11.90 -24.24
C GLY A 758 -15.79 -10.43 -24.45
N PHE A 759 -16.84 -9.98 -23.78
CA PHE A 759 -17.34 -8.61 -23.83
C PHE A 759 -17.37 -8.01 -22.43
N SER A 760 -17.10 -6.71 -22.32
CA SER A 760 -17.39 -5.93 -21.12
C SER A 760 -18.32 -4.77 -21.47
N ILE A 761 -19.52 -4.76 -20.91
CA ILE A 761 -20.53 -3.75 -21.20
C ILE A 761 -20.07 -2.41 -20.60
N GLY A 762 -19.85 -1.43 -21.48
CA GLY A 762 -19.66 -0.02 -21.11
C GLY A 762 -21.01 0.68 -21.05
N SER A 763 -21.76 0.47 -19.98
CA SER A 763 -23.18 0.89 -19.89
C SER A 763 -23.38 2.40 -20.05
N ASN A 764 -22.40 3.20 -19.64
CA ASN A 764 -22.42 4.66 -19.77
C ASN A 764 -22.42 5.11 -21.24
N ASP A 765 -21.42 4.71 -22.01
CA ASP A 765 -21.30 5.08 -23.42
C ASP A 765 -22.38 4.40 -24.25
N LEU A 766 -22.76 3.15 -23.91
CA LEU A 766 -23.89 2.48 -24.56
C LEU A 766 -25.19 3.26 -24.38
N THR A 767 -25.47 3.76 -23.18
CA THR A 767 -26.66 4.58 -22.92
C THR A 767 -26.60 5.89 -23.70
N GLN A 768 -25.48 6.60 -23.64
CA GLN A 768 -25.30 7.86 -24.35
C GLN A 768 -25.49 7.71 -25.86
N LEU A 769 -24.93 6.65 -26.47
CA LEU A 769 -25.00 6.42 -27.91
C LEU A 769 -26.35 5.85 -28.35
N THR A 770 -27.02 5.05 -27.52
CA THR A 770 -28.35 4.50 -27.82
C THR A 770 -29.40 5.61 -27.84
N TYR A 771 -29.30 6.57 -26.91
CA TYR A 771 -30.25 7.68 -26.82
C TYR A 771 -29.79 8.97 -27.51
N GLY A 772 -28.52 9.05 -27.94
CA GLY A 772 -27.94 10.25 -28.53
C GLY A 772 -27.83 11.41 -27.54
N VAL A 773 -27.46 11.11 -26.29
CA VAL A 773 -27.41 12.10 -25.20
C VAL A 773 -26.01 12.25 -24.65
N GLY A 774 -25.58 13.49 -24.41
CA GLY A 774 -24.33 13.79 -23.70
C GLY A 774 -24.64 14.02 -22.22
N ARG A 775 -24.11 13.17 -21.34
CA ARG A 775 -24.39 13.26 -19.89
C ARG A 775 -23.77 14.50 -19.24
N ASP A 776 -22.72 15.05 -19.84
CA ASP A 776 -22.01 16.24 -19.36
C ASP A 776 -22.75 17.55 -19.76
N ASN A 777 -23.87 17.44 -20.48
CA ASN A 777 -24.66 18.60 -20.89
C ASN A 777 -25.71 18.94 -19.83
N GLU A 778 -25.54 20.07 -19.16
CA GLU A 778 -26.42 20.53 -18.07
C GLU A 778 -27.92 20.53 -18.44
N LYS A 779 -28.26 20.83 -19.70
CA LYS A 779 -29.66 20.84 -20.17
C LYS A 779 -30.22 19.43 -20.36
N MET A 780 -29.36 18.45 -20.63
CA MET A 780 -29.77 17.06 -20.84
C MET A 780 -30.02 16.32 -19.53
N ILE A 781 -29.32 16.66 -18.45
CA ILE A 781 -29.45 15.95 -17.16
C ILE A 781 -30.92 15.88 -16.67
N PRO A 782 -31.70 16.98 -16.61
CA PRO A 782 -33.11 16.90 -16.21
C PRO A 782 -33.98 16.11 -17.18
N LEU A 783 -33.68 16.17 -18.48
CA LEU A 783 -34.42 15.42 -19.50
C LEU A 783 -34.16 13.92 -19.39
N MET A 784 -32.90 13.53 -19.14
CA MET A 784 -32.53 12.13 -18.93
C MET A 784 -33.29 11.52 -17.75
N ASN A 785 -33.44 12.28 -16.66
CA ASN A 785 -34.20 11.84 -15.50
C ASN A 785 -35.71 11.78 -15.76
N ASN A 786 -36.27 12.78 -16.47
CA ASN A 786 -37.72 12.86 -16.71
C ASN A 786 -38.23 11.83 -17.72
N TYR A 787 -37.37 11.32 -18.60
CA TYR A 787 -37.72 10.39 -19.68
C TYR A 787 -36.98 9.05 -19.58
N ASP A 788 -36.37 8.76 -18.42
CA ASP A 788 -35.69 7.49 -18.11
C ASP A 788 -34.58 7.11 -19.11
N TYR A 789 -33.76 8.06 -19.56
CA TYR A 789 -32.57 7.81 -20.38
C TYR A 789 -31.40 7.34 -19.51
N ASN A 790 -31.57 6.17 -18.89
CA ASN A 790 -30.62 5.61 -17.93
C ASN A 790 -30.19 4.18 -18.32
N THR A 791 -29.25 3.64 -17.54
CA THR A 791 -28.63 2.32 -17.77
C THR A 791 -29.58 1.14 -17.57
N ASN A 792 -30.74 1.35 -16.92
CA ASN A 792 -31.74 0.31 -16.64
C ASN A 792 -32.99 0.42 -17.52
N SER A 793 -33.00 1.36 -18.45
CA SER A 793 -34.10 1.59 -19.39
C SER A 793 -34.34 0.38 -20.30
N GLU A 794 -35.56 0.28 -20.83
CA GLU A 794 -36.00 -0.86 -21.66
C GLU A 794 -35.08 -1.10 -22.87
N SER A 795 -34.64 -0.02 -23.54
CA SER A 795 -33.72 -0.12 -24.70
C SER A 795 -32.38 -0.74 -24.30
N ILE A 796 -31.86 -0.38 -23.12
CA ILE A 796 -30.58 -0.90 -22.63
C ILE A 796 -30.74 -2.33 -22.13
N ARG A 797 -31.81 -2.66 -21.40
CA ARG A 797 -32.12 -4.04 -21.00
C ARG A 797 -32.20 -4.98 -22.20
N ARG A 798 -32.94 -4.60 -23.25
CA ARG A 798 -33.01 -5.41 -24.49
C ARG A 798 -31.66 -5.57 -25.16
N SER A 799 -30.85 -4.50 -25.18
CA SER A 799 -29.51 -4.52 -25.75
C SER A 799 -28.59 -5.48 -24.99
N VAL A 800 -28.60 -5.39 -23.65
CA VAL A 800 -27.81 -6.25 -22.76
C VAL A 800 -28.26 -7.70 -22.85
N SER A 801 -29.56 -7.98 -22.79
CA SER A 801 -30.12 -9.34 -22.93
C SER A 801 -29.73 -9.97 -24.28
N HIS A 802 -29.85 -9.20 -25.38
CA HIS A 802 -29.43 -9.66 -26.69
C HIS A 802 -27.93 -9.99 -26.75
N LEU A 803 -27.08 -9.13 -26.19
CA LEU A 803 -25.63 -9.35 -26.15
C LEU A 803 -25.28 -10.61 -25.35
N ILE A 804 -25.78 -10.72 -24.11
CA ILE A 804 -25.52 -11.87 -23.22
C ILE A 804 -25.89 -13.16 -23.93
N LYS A 805 -27.13 -13.25 -24.43
CA LYS A 805 -27.61 -14.44 -25.13
C LYS A 805 -26.75 -14.79 -26.35
N THR A 806 -26.48 -13.82 -27.22
CA THR A 806 -25.74 -14.04 -28.47
C THR A 806 -24.29 -14.46 -28.19
N ALA A 807 -23.65 -13.84 -27.19
CA ALA A 807 -22.29 -14.18 -26.78
C ALA A 807 -22.22 -15.58 -26.15
N HIS A 808 -23.16 -15.94 -25.27
CA HIS A 808 -23.22 -17.27 -24.66
C HIS A 808 -23.49 -18.39 -25.68
N GLU A 809 -24.34 -18.14 -26.69
CA GLU A 809 -24.53 -19.07 -27.82
C GLU A 809 -23.21 -19.35 -28.59
N ARG A 810 -22.23 -18.45 -28.49
CA ARG A 810 -20.87 -18.59 -29.05
C ARG A 810 -19.79 -18.91 -28.02
N ASN A 811 -20.17 -19.27 -26.79
CA ASN A 811 -19.27 -19.54 -25.65
C ASN A 811 -18.32 -18.37 -25.34
N ARG A 812 -18.81 -17.13 -25.40
CA ARG A 812 -18.08 -15.91 -25.01
C ARG A 812 -18.61 -15.38 -23.70
N LYS A 813 -17.69 -14.97 -22.81
CA LYS A 813 -18.06 -14.36 -21.52
C LYS A 813 -18.59 -12.94 -21.74
N VAL A 814 -19.55 -12.51 -20.93
CA VAL A 814 -20.07 -11.14 -20.90
C VAL A 814 -20.02 -10.62 -19.47
N GLY A 815 -19.21 -9.59 -19.25
CA GLY A 815 -19.18 -8.81 -18.03
C GLY A 815 -19.81 -7.43 -18.21
N ILE A 816 -19.98 -6.72 -17.10
CA ILE A 816 -20.33 -5.30 -17.08
C ILE A 816 -19.37 -4.55 -16.17
N CYS A 817 -18.99 -3.34 -16.58
CA CYS A 817 -18.19 -2.44 -15.77
C CYS A 817 -18.94 -1.14 -15.47
N GLY A 818 -18.79 -0.64 -14.24
CA GLY A 818 -19.39 0.60 -13.79
C GLY A 818 -20.30 0.41 -12.57
N GLN A 819 -20.77 1.53 -12.03
CA GLN A 819 -21.50 1.57 -10.76
C GLN A 819 -22.99 1.21 -10.88
N ALA A 820 -23.55 1.17 -12.10
CA ALA A 820 -24.97 0.91 -12.32
C ALA A 820 -25.53 -0.34 -11.58
N PRO A 821 -24.83 -1.49 -11.51
CA PRO A 821 -25.32 -2.64 -10.75
C PRO A 821 -25.28 -2.45 -9.23
N SER A 822 -24.44 -1.54 -8.72
CA SER A 822 -24.41 -1.16 -7.31
C SER A 822 -25.51 -0.14 -6.98
N ASP A 823 -25.71 0.84 -7.87
CA ASP A 823 -26.64 1.95 -7.66
C ASP A 823 -28.11 1.56 -7.92
N ASP A 824 -28.36 0.59 -8.79
CA ASP A 824 -29.68 0.12 -9.18
C ASP A 824 -29.86 -1.39 -8.89
N PRO A 825 -30.47 -1.74 -7.75
CA PRO A 825 -30.71 -3.14 -7.38
C PRO A 825 -31.56 -3.91 -8.39
N GLU A 826 -32.49 -3.26 -9.08
CA GLU A 826 -33.32 -3.93 -10.09
C GLU A 826 -32.50 -4.27 -11.34
N PHE A 827 -31.55 -3.40 -11.70
CA PHE A 827 -30.62 -3.69 -12.78
C PHE A 827 -29.69 -4.86 -12.43
N LEU A 828 -29.18 -4.94 -11.19
CA LEU A 828 -28.43 -6.11 -10.71
C LEU A 828 -29.26 -7.40 -10.80
N ARG A 829 -30.52 -7.36 -10.34
CA ARG A 829 -31.45 -8.50 -10.44
C ARG A 829 -31.64 -8.94 -11.89
N PHE A 830 -31.85 -7.99 -12.80
CA PHE A 830 -31.93 -8.26 -14.23
C PHE A 830 -30.66 -8.95 -14.76
N LEU A 831 -29.48 -8.41 -14.47
CA LEU A 831 -28.20 -8.97 -14.94
C LEU A 831 -27.97 -10.41 -14.46
N VAL A 832 -28.24 -10.69 -13.19
CA VAL A 832 -28.11 -12.04 -12.62
C VAL A 832 -29.14 -13.00 -13.24
N ARG A 833 -30.39 -12.56 -13.49
CA ARG A 833 -31.41 -13.37 -14.17
C ARG A 833 -31.03 -13.71 -15.61
N GLU A 834 -30.48 -12.76 -16.34
CA GLU A 834 -29.98 -12.98 -17.71
C GLU A 834 -28.70 -13.84 -17.73
N GLY A 835 -28.04 -14.04 -16.58
CA GLY A 835 -26.89 -14.92 -16.42
C GLY A 835 -25.56 -14.27 -16.76
N ILE A 836 -25.38 -12.96 -16.52
CA ILE A 836 -24.10 -12.26 -16.68
C ILE A 836 -22.95 -13.04 -16.02
N ASP A 837 -21.75 -13.05 -16.64
CA ASP A 837 -20.61 -13.82 -16.11
C ASP A 837 -19.88 -13.07 -15.00
N SER A 838 -19.80 -11.74 -15.10
CA SER A 838 -19.07 -10.92 -14.13
C SER A 838 -19.60 -9.50 -13.98
N ILE A 839 -19.44 -8.91 -12.80
CA ILE A 839 -19.80 -7.53 -12.47
C ILE A 839 -18.59 -6.83 -11.87
N SER A 840 -18.13 -5.74 -12.47
CA SER A 840 -16.94 -5.00 -12.03
C SER A 840 -17.29 -3.65 -11.40
N LEU A 841 -17.06 -3.54 -10.10
CA LEU A 841 -17.43 -2.40 -9.25
C LEU A 841 -16.20 -1.62 -8.76
N ASN A 842 -16.39 -0.45 -8.18
CA ASN A 842 -15.31 0.22 -7.45
C ASN A 842 -15.04 -0.52 -6.14
N PHE A 843 -13.85 -0.34 -5.58
CA PHE A 843 -13.44 -1.11 -4.40
C PHE A 843 -14.28 -0.81 -3.15
N ASP A 844 -14.72 0.43 -2.97
CA ASP A 844 -15.58 0.87 -1.87
C ASP A 844 -16.97 0.19 -1.87
N THR A 845 -17.47 -0.12 -3.05
CA THR A 845 -18.79 -0.75 -3.29
C THR A 845 -18.68 -2.26 -3.51
N PHE A 846 -17.48 -2.81 -3.62
CA PHE A 846 -17.24 -4.23 -3.92
C PHE A 846 -17.84 -5.18 -2.88
N ALA A 847 -17.62 -4.94 -1.58
CA ALA A 847 -18.09 -5.82 -0.52
C ALA A 847 -19.63 -5.91 -0.53
N GLN A 848 -20.30 -4.77 -0.55
CA GLN A 848 -21.76 -4.70 -0.64
C GLN A 848 -22.28 -5.29 -1.95
N GLY A 849 -21.62 -5.01 -3.07
CA GLY A 849 -21.94 -5.58 -4.37
C GLY A 849 -21.86 -7.10 -4.38
N ARG A 850 -20.86 -7.69 -3.72
CA ARG A 850 -20.72 -9.15 -3.57
C ARG A 850 -21.84 -9.74 -2.73
N ILE A 851 -22.18 -9.12 -1.60
CA ILE A 851 -23.31 -9.53 -0.77
C ILE A 851 -24.62 -9.45 -1.55
N ASN A 852 -24.87 -8.35 -2.26
CA ASN A 852 -26.10 -8.14 -3.04
C ASN A 852 -26.21 -9.11 -4.22
N THR A 853 -25.09 -9.42 -4.88
CA THR A 853 -25.02 -10.43 -5.94
C THR A 853 -25.36 -11.80 -5.38
N TRP A 854 -24.74 -12.20 -4.26
CA TRP A 854 -25.03 -13.45 -3.57
C TRP A 854 -26.50 -13.57 -3.13
N ARG A 855 -27.05 -12.52 -2.51
CA ARG A 855 -28.47 -12.42 -2.13
C ARG A 855 -29.35 -12.67 -3.36
N THR A 856 -29.06 -11.98 -4.46
CA THR A 856 -29.82 -12.07 -5.70
C THR A 856 -29.76 -13.47 -6.30
N GLU A 857 -28.58 -14.08 -6.37
CA GLU A 857 -28.41 -15.43 -6.90
C GLU A 857 -29.24 -16.47 -6.14
N ILE A 858 -29.21 -16.43 -4.81
CA ILE A 858 -29.98 -17.36 -3.98
C ILE A 858 -31.48 -17.15 -4.22
N ILE A 859 -31.95 -15.90 -4.19
CA ILE A 859 -33.39 -15.59 -4.33
C ILE A 859 -33.89 -16.03 -5.71
N GLU A 860 -33.17 -15.70 -6.77
CA GLU A 860 -33.60 -16.01 -8.15
C GLU A 860 -33.51 -17.51 -8.46
N THR A 861 -32.54 -18.23 -7.89
CA THR A 861 -32.36 -19.67 -8.17
C THR A 861 -33.15 -20.59 -7.25
N LYS A 862 -33.35 -20.24 -5.98
CA LYS A 862 -33.95 -21.13 -4.97
C LYS A 862 -35.43 -20.87 -4.71
N LEU A 863 -35.93 -19.65 -4.96
CA LEU A 863 -37.30 -19.28 -4.62
C LEU A 863 -38.22 -19.20 -5.85
N PRO A 864 -39.49 -19.61 -5.71
CA PRO A 864 -40.51 -19.36 -6.73
C PRO A 864 -40.82 -17.87 -6.80
N GLU A 865 -41.27 -17.41 -7.98
CA GLU A 865 -41.50 -15.99 -8.30
C GLU A 865 -42.39 -15.27 -7.26
N GLU A 866 -43.43 -15.95 -6.77
CA GLU A 866 -44.36 -15.45 -5.74
C GLU A 866 -43.69 -15.07 -4.41
N ASN A 867 -42.58 -15.72 -4.04
CA ASN A 867 -41.86 -15.46 -2.80
C ASN A 867 -40.70 -14.47 -2.96
N ARG A 868 -40.22 -14.24 -4.20
CA ARG A 868 -39.08 -13.34 -4.47
C ARG A 868 -39.39 -11.91 -4.06
N ALA A 869 -40.56 -11.40 -4.44
CA ALA A 869 -40.96 -10.03 -4.13
C ALA A 869 -40.98 -9.75 -2.61
N ASN A 870 -41.56 -10.67 -1.83
CA ASN A 870 -41.59 -10.55 -0.36
C ASN A 870 -40.18 -10.63 0.25
N THR A 871 -39.32 -11.46 -0.33
CA THR A 871 -37.93 -11.63 0.12
C THR A 871 -37.11 -10.37 -0.12
N TYR A 872 -37.22 -9.75 -1.30
CA TYR A 872 -36.58 -8.47 -1.59
C TYR A 872 -37.13 -7.36 -0.71
N LEU A 873 -38.45 -7.30 -0.50
CA LEU A 873 -39.05 -6.32 0.40
C LEU A 873 -38.52 -6.44 1.84
N PHE A 874 -38.34 -7.67 2.32
CA PHE A 874 -37.73 -7.91 3.63
C PHE A 874 -36.28 -7.45 3.71
N LEU A 875 -35.46 -7.74 2.69
CA LEU A 875 -34.07 -7.29 2.65
C LEU A 875 -33.95 -5.77 2.54
N ASP A 876 -34.76 -5.14 1.68
CA ASP A 876 -34.85 -3.68 1.57
C ASP A 876 -35.26 -3.08 2.91
N LYS A 877 -36.13 -3.74 3.66
CA LYS A 877 -36.53 -3.32 5.01
C LYS A 877 -35.37 -3.39 6.00
N CYS A 878 -34.56 -4.46 5.97
CA CYS A 878 -33.31 -4.53 6.76
C CYS A 878 -32.34 -3.39 6.39
N ASP A 879 -32.07 -3.21 5.11
CA ASP A 879 -31.12 -2.20 4.62
C ASP A 879 -31.60 -0.77 4.97
N ASN A 880 -32.91 -0.50 4.88
CA ASN A 880 -33.50 0.77 5.33
C ASN A 880 -33.35 1.00 6.84
N LEU A 881 -33.47 -0.04 7.66
CA LEU A 881 -33.24 0.09 9.11
C LEU A 881 -31.77 0.36 9.43
N ILE A 882 -30.85 -0.28 8.70
CA ILE A 882 -29.41 -0.02 8.77
C ILE A 882 -29.12 1.46 8.44
N GLU A 883 -29.67 1.99 7.36
CA GLU A 883 -29.47 3.39 6.99
C GLU A 883 -30.10 4.36 8.00
N ASN A 884 -31.29 4.04 8.51
CA ASN A 884 -31.94 4.84 9.55
C ASN A 884 -31.14 4.91 10.86
N ILE A 885 -30.41 3.85 11.22
CA ILE A 885 -29.59 3.82 12.44
C ILE A 885 -28.19 4.38 12.20
N ARG A 886 -27.68 4.39 10.96
CA ARG A 886 -26.32 4.82 10.59
C ARG A 886 -26.03 6.26 11.00
N ILE A 887 -26.92 7.21 10.68
CA ILE A 887 -26.74 8.62 11.05
C ILE A 887 -26.68 8.80 12.58
N PRO A 888 -27.69 8.35 13.36
CA PRO A 888 -27.61 8.34 14.83
C PRO A 888 -26.35 7.68 15.40
N ARG A 889 -25.97 6.49 14.88
CA ARG A 889 -24.80 5.74 15.33
C ARG A 889 -23.52 6.53 15.09
N GLY A 890 -23.34 7.04 13.88
CA GLY A 890 -22.20 7.88 13.55
C GLY A 890 -22.16 9.13 14.41
N LYS A 891 -23.26 9.87 14.59
CA LYS A 891 -23.29 11.06 15.47
C LYS A 891 -22.85 10.74 16.90
N LEU A 892 -23.32 9.64 17.48
CA LEU A 892 -22.88 9.17 18.80
C LEU A 892 -21.38 8.85 18.82
N ARG A 893 -20.88 8.09 17.84
CA ARG A 893 -19.45 7.77 17.70
C ARG A 893 -18.59 9.04 17.57
N ASN A 894 -19.02 10.01 16.76
CA ASN A 894 -18.35 11.30 16.63
C ASN A 894 -18.34 12.06 17.97
N MET A 895 -19.43 12.01 18.75
CA MET A 895 -19.51 12.67 20.04
C MET A 895 -18.63 12.00 21.11
N VAL A 896 -18.59 10.66 21.16
CA VAL A 896 -17.63 9.90 21.96
C VAL A 896 -16.20 10.30 21.62
N ARG A 897 -15.86 10.33 20.32
CA ARG A 897 -14.55 10.77 19.83
C ARG A 897 -14.18 12.16 20.33
N LYS A 898 -15.13 13.11 20.33
CA LYS A 898 -14.89 14.50 20.76
C LYS A 898 -14.63 14.64 22.26
N GLN A 899 -15.17 13.74 23.11
CA GLN A 899 -15.01 13.82 24.56
C GLN A 899 -13.66 13.24 25.08
N ARG A 900 -12.84 12.64 24.20
CA ARG A 900 -11.49 12.11 24.49
C ARG A 900 -11.47 11.27 25.79
N LYS A 901 -10.70 11.67 26.81
CA LYS A 901 -10.51 10.91 28.08
C LYS A 901 -11.63 11.12 29.12
N LYS A 902 -12.62 11.96 28.84
CA LYS A 902 -13.74 12.27 29.77
C LYS A 902 -15.09 11.91 29.16
N VAL A 903 -15.17 10.76 28.49
CA VAL A 903 -16.44 10.30 27.91
C VAL A 903 -17.40 9.93 29.04
N GLU A 904 -18.62 10.46 28.97
CA GLU A 904 -19.68 10.08 29.89
C GLU A 904 -19.98 8.57 29.74
N PRO A 905 -19.95 7.75 30.81
CA PRO A 905 -20.18 6.30 30.71
C PRO A 905 -21.51 5.93 30.04
N ARG A 906 -22.53 6.75 30.26
CA ARG A 906 -23.85 6.59 29.66
C ARG A 906 -23.84 6.78 28.14
N LEU A 907 -22.95 7.63 27.64
CA LEU A 907 -22.76 7.85 26.20
C LEU A 907 -22.09 6.63 25.55
N ILE A 908 -21.14 5.98 26.23
CA ILE A 908 -20.53 4.72 25.76
C ILE A 908 -21.61 3.64 25.69
N GLU A 909 -22.37 3.44 26.77
CA GLU A 909 -23.41 2.42 26.84
C GLU A 909 -24.46 2.55 25.72
N ILE A 910 -24.89 3.78 25.41
CA ILE A 910 -25.85 3.98 24.32
C ILE A 910 -25.20 3.78 22.94
N THR A 911 -23.93 4.19 22.76
CA THR A 911 -23.19 3.97 21.51
C THR A 911 -23.04 2.47 21.24
N ASP A 912 -22.71 1.68 22.26
CA ASP A 912 -22.59 0.23 22.16
C ASP A 912 -23.93 -0.44 21.83
N LYS A 913 -25.05 0.07 22.35
CA LYS A 913 -26.40 -0.40 21.95
C LYS A 913 -26.68 -0.13 20.48
N PHE A 914 -26.34 1.05 19.96
CA PHE A 914 -26.48 1.34 18.52
C PHE A 914 -25.56 0.44 17.67
N ASN A 915 -24.33 0.17 18.12
CA ASN A 915 -23.43 -0.77 17.47
C ASN A 915 -24.01 -2.20 17.44
N TYR A 916 -24.57 -2.65 18.56
CA TYR A 916 -25.22 -3.96 18.69
C TYR A 916 -26.41 -4.09 17.74
N VAL A 917 -27.36 -3.15 17.78
CA VAL A 917 -28.55 -3.18 16.89
C VAL A 917 -28.13 -3.15 15.41
N PHE A 918 -27.13 -2.35 15.05
CA PHE A 918 -26.61 -2.34 13.67
C PHE A 918 -26.06 -3.71 13.25
N SER A 919 -25.27 -4.36 14.11
CA SER A 919 -24.70 -5.69 13.85
C SER A 919 -25.80 -6.73 13.70
N GLU A 920 -26.75 -6.78 14.64
CA GLU A 920 -27.83 -7.77 14.63
C GLU A 920 -28.73 -7.66 13.39
N ILE A 921 -29.05 -6.45 12.92
CA ILE A 921 -29.84 -6.29 11.69
C ILE A 921 -29.04 -6.77 10.46
N SER A 922 -27.74 -6.50 10.43
CA SER A 922 -26.85 -6.98 9.37
C SER A 922 -26.77 -8.51 9.38
N ASP A 923 -26.66 -9.11 10.56
CA ASP A 923 -26.63 -10.56 10.78
C ASP A 923 -27.97 -11.22 10.45
N ILE A 924 -29.11 -10.59 10.76
CA ILE A 924 -30.43 -11.06 10.36
C ILE A 924 -30.51 -11.16 8.84
N SER A 925 -30.12 -10.11 8.13
CA SER A 925 -30.16 -10.06 6.68
C SER A 925 -29.26 -11.14 6.05
N TYR A 926 -28.04 -11.30 6.57
CA TYR A 926 -27.11 -12.33 6.11
C TYR A 926 -27.59 -13.76 6.42
N ASN A 927 -27.98 -14.03 7.67
CA ASN A 927 -28.38 -15.37 8.11
C ASN A 927 -29.71 -15.81 7.48
N PHE A 928 -30.64 -14.89 7.26
CA PHE A 928 -31.88 -15.18 6.51
C PHE A 928 -31.57 -15.77 5.13
N VAL A 929 -30.69 -15.14 4.38
CA VAL A 929 -30.32 -15.57 3.02
C VAL A 929 -29.50 -16.87 3.06
N LYS A 930 -28.64 -17.02 4.07
CA LYS A 930 -27.88 -18.26 4.30
C LYS A 930 -28.79 -19.45 4.59
N ASP A 931 -29.78 -19.29 5.46
CA ASP A 931 -30.76 -20.33 5.80
C ASP A 931 -31.64 -20.67 4.59
N LEU A 932 -32.03 -19.68 3.78
CA LEU A 932 -32.74 -19.89 2.52
C LEU A 932 -31.93 -20.75 1.54
N ASN A 933 -30.61 -20.54 1.46
CA ASN A 933 -29.74 -21.33 0.60
C ASN A 933 -29.68 -22.81 1.04
N GLN A 934 -29.68 -23.07 2.35
CA GLN A 934 -29.58 -24.41 2.92
C GLN A 934 -30.91 -25.18 2.85
N ALA A 935 -32.04 -24.52 3.13
CA ALA A 935 -33.33 -25.18 3.31
C ALA A 935 -34.21 -25.22 2.04
N GLY A 936 -33.97 -24.33 1.06
CA GLY A 936 -34.78 -24.24 -0.15
C GLY A 936 -36.24 -23.78 0.09
N SER A 937 -37.15 -24.05 -0.86
CA SER A 937 -38.51 -23.52 -0.87
C SER A 937 -39.48 -24.14 0.15
N VAL A 938 -39.19 -25.35 0.65
CA VAL A 938 -40.12 -26.13 1.49
C VAL A 938 -40.29 -25.54 2.89
N ALA A 939 -39.30 -24.81 3.39
CA ALA A 939 -39.29 -24.17 4.71
C ALA A 939 -39.35 -22.63 4.66
N PHE A 940 -39.62 -22.02 3.48
CA PHE A 940 -39.56 -20.57 3.29
C PHE A 940 -40.37 -19.80 4.34
N ARG A 941 -41.62 -20.23 4.61
CA ARG A 941 -42.52 -19.53 5.52
C ARG A 941 -42.02 -19.53 6.96
N GLU A 942 -41.52 -20.66 7.45
CA GLU A 942 -40.98 -20.79 8.80
C GLU A 942 -39.70 -19.94 8.97
N ILE A 943 -38.83 -19.94 7.95
CA ILE A 943 -37.62 -19.11 7.93
C ILE A 943 -37.99 -17.63 7.90
N TYR A 944 -38.88 -17.24 6.98
CA TYR A 944 -39.33 -15.86 6.81
C TYR A 944 -39.97 -15.33 8.08
N ASP A 945 -40.96 -16.03 8.65
CA ASP A 945 -41.68 -15.60 9.86
C ASP A 945 -40.71 -15.44 11.04
N ARG A 946 -39.77 -16.39 11.24
CA ARG A 946 -38.75 -16.32 12.30
C ARG A 946 -37.87 -15.07 12.23
N TYR A 947 -37.35 -14.73 11.04
CA TYR A 947 -36.49 -13.54 10.88
C TYR A 947 -37.29 -12.24 10.82
N TYR A 948 -38.51 -12.29 10.28
CA TYR A 948 -39.42 -11.15 10.26
C TYR A 948 -39.83 -10.72 11.68
N ASP A 949 -40.10 -11.68 12.57
CA ASP A 949 -40.41 -11.41 13.98
C ASP A 949 -39.23 -10.76 14.72
N GLN A 950 -38.01 -11.23 14.47
CA GLN A 950 -36.78 -10.62 14.99
C GLN A 950 -36.62 -9.17 14.50
N LEU A 951 -36.80 -8.94 13.20
CA LEU A 951 -36.68 -7.60 12.61
C LEU A 951 -37.72 -6.62 13.17
N THR A 952 -38.96 -7.08 13.35
CA THR A 952 -40.07 -6.27 13.90
C THR A 952 -39.77 -5.77 15.32
N THR A 953 -39.03 -6.57 16.10
CA THR A 953 -38.58 -6.15 17.45
C THR A 953 -37.68 -4.91 17.37
N PHE A 954 -36.76 -4.87 16.40
CA PHE A 954 -35.86 -3.73 16.19
C PHE A 954 -36.56 -2.51 15.59
N GLU A 955 -37.59 -2.69 14.76
CA GLU A 955 -38.43 -1.59 14.27
C GLU A 955 -39.08 -0.80 15.40
N GLU A 956 -39.52 -1.49 16.46
CA GLU A 956 -40.09 -0.84 17.63
C GLU A 956 -39.02 -0.24 18.55
N GLU A 957 -37.81 -0.80 18.57
CA GLU A 957 -36.72 -0.39 19.44
C GLU A 957 -35.99 0.86 18.91
N ILE A 958 -35.69 0.91 17.62
CA ILE A 958 -34.91 1.99 17.00
C ILE A 958 -35.51 3.37 17.30
N PRO A 959 -36.82 3.65 17.13
CA PRO A 959 -37.39 4.95 17.47
C PRO A 959 -37.25 5.30 18.96
N LYS A 960 -37.31 4.30 19.85
CA LYS A 960 -37.12 4.48 21.30
C LYS A 960 -35.66 4.84 21.61
N LEU A 961 -34.71 4.18 20.96
CA LEU A 961 -33.28 4.50 21.05
C LEU A 961 -32.96 5.88 20.47
N THR A 962 -33.45 6.20 19.28
CA THR A 962 -33.29 7.51 18.63
C THR A 962 -33.93 8.64 19.44
N LYS A 963 -35.00 8.38 20.20
CA LYS A 963 -35.53 9.38 21.13
C LYS A 963 -34.61 9.61 22.33
N LYS A 964 -33.95 8.56 22.84
CA LYS A 964 -33.02 8.66 23.97
C LYS A 964 -31.83 9.54 23.63
N ILE A 965 -31.28 9.48 22.42
CA ILE A 965 -30.08 10.26 22.08
C ILE A 965 -30.28 11.80 22.08
N ARG A 966 -31.54 12.26 22.07
CA ARG A 966 -31.88 13.68 22.27
C ARG A 966 -31.42 14.22 23.61
N GLU A 967 -31.26 13.36 24.61
CA GLU A 967 -30.70 13.76 25.91
C GLU A 967 -29.24 14.23 25.82
N PHE A 968 -28.54 13.82 24.76
CA PHE A 968 -27.19 14.27 24.44
C PHE A 968 -27.16 15.39 23.38
N GLY A 969 -28.31 15.99 23.05
CA GLY A 969 -28.41 17.08 22.07
C GLY A 969 -28.36 16.66 20.59
N ILE A 970 -28.51 15.36 20.30
CA ILE A 970 -28.63 14.83 18.94
C ILE A 970 -30.12 14.77 18.57
N PHE A 971 -30.56 15.59 17.62
CA PHE A 971 -31.98 15.76 17.24
C PHE A 971 -32.40 15.02 15.98
#